data_AF-A0A094EHZ0-F1
#
_entry.id   AF-A0A094EHZ0-F1
#
_cell.length_a   1.000
_cell.length_b   1.000
_cell.length_c   1.000
_cell.angle_alpha   90.00
_cell.angle_beta   90.00
_cell.angle_gamma   90.00
#
_symmetry.space_group_name_H-M   'P 1'
#
loop_
_entity.id
_entity.type
_entity.pdbx_description
1 polymer ?
#
loop_
_entity_poly.entity_id
_entity_poly.type
_entity_poly.pdbx_seq_one_letter_code
_entity_poly.pdbx_strand_id
1 'polypeptide(L)'
;MDVNTPNNTKLPSSIEEGQTPADPTNEKTTTSGSLEKVSDSEAQEDEKPSEDAQNGVRKIEAVTLAWSKKSLAGVLILIWLVTLVNNFKATVVGSLTPFATSDWKSHSLLTVIDIVASAMTAAVYIPMAKLLDVWGRAEGFLLMLCLCTLGLILMAASKNLPTYCAAQVFYSVGFGGLAYSWNVIATDVTNLRNRGLAFAFTSSPAVITAFAGSKAAEGFYNNVSWQWGIGCWAIIFPCVALPLYWVLNHNLRKAEKQGIITQEKSGRTLPQQVWYVIKEFDLPGVILFASGLILFLLPFTLAATAPNGWKTGYIIAMIVVGIVLLCLFVLHQTYVAPTPFLKSRFLLDRTVLGACLLDATYQISYFCYASYFSSFLMVVNNLTISEAGYVSNTFSAVAFVFLFITGYIIRVTGRFKWILWFCLPLYVFALGLMIHFRQPNGYIGYIVMCEIFFSVSGAIFILCVQLAVLATVDHQYVASVLAFLFVSGTIGGAIGSAVSGAIWTNTFKKALERYLPESAQPDLQAIYESLPVQLTYKVGTPERLAIQQAYGYAQTRMLAAGCAVMVLGFIAVAMIRDINVKKMSQTKDSAKPLERRSDIGKGKECSVSLGDNLWAAGHNFPIRDIFTVITLRAIFRLHKSYFASMQFSRQMGGETTAIALPNSEQFYLDNERGETYLIQVSYVVDGNALFLTATEAAWRRKAASHFAGGGIIVAIGYPLTRKLYDARRRSLDLTPPTPTPVPGHGGADEFVDFIDKKVRPAVKARFPQTTSWREAIYGHSYGGLFALHVLFTRPQLFDCYIASSPSIWWSTRCILDEAKAFLEDNTLDGRLPSLMLFYGSFEQNPPQWNDEPLDHYEGRKQVAADFRMCDNILDLSLLVCFYFLLNPGRAMSQKALLLRKVGTPLALGDRPIPQPGQNRLLVKVLVAGLNPHDQRTRDAGLFVTSLPYVLASDLVGEVVTVGRGEHSTKFVVGDHVFGHTFVKDGDANDFNGLQQYALADARFVAKVADTGLADDEASTIPVIVLAGFIALFSSSGLGLPPPFSPAAGSFDFAATTLLVVGGGSNTGRATIELARLAGIGRVIAVAGLHNEAELKARGASHVIDRHTADALEQVRAITGDDLIYAIDTVNTGQEQELGVAALSNSKRGTLITLRRADGEFDPDRIGTKTAGYERRLVMGISPVHPEVTVGFWREVPAWLKDGKIKPSNYKVVKGLDADAINEALDSYRDGKVEKTNVHPWE
;
A
#
# COMPACT_ATOMS: atom_id res chain seq x y z
N MET A 1 -74.20 25.68 -47.00
CA MET A 1 -72.84 26.25 -47.10
C MET A 1 -71.82 25.34 -46.41
N ASP A 2 -71.55 24.10 -46.83
CA ASP A 2 -72.17 23.20 -47.82
C ASP A 2 -71.80 21.73 -47.54
N VAL A 3 -72.72 20.77 -47.81
CA VAL A 3 -72.55 19.29 -47.77
C VAL A 3 -72.08 18.72 -46.40
N ASN A 4 -72.83 17.91 -45.64
CA ASN A 4 -73.75 16.84 -46.03
C ASN A 4 -74.95 16.64 -45.04
N THR A 5 -75.87 15.76 -45.42
CA THR A 5 -77.22 15.41 -44.87
C THR A 5 -77.27 14.61 -43.53
N PRO A 6 -78.45 14.35 -42.87
CA PRO A 6 -79.73 15.11 -42.80
C PRO A 6 -80.55 15.05 -41.45
N ASN A 7 -81.63 15.85 -41.35
CA ASN A 7 -82.99 15.59 -40.78
C ASN A 7 -83.33 15.40 -39.25
N ASN A 8 -84.28 16.26 -38.80
CA ASN A 8 -85.60 16.01 -38.12
C ASN A 8 -85.83 15.52 -36.65
N THR A 9 -86.52 16.40 -35.89
CA THR A 9 -87.78 16.22 -35.08
C THR A 9 -87.96 15.30 -33.84
N LYS A 10 -88.48 15.94 -32.76
CA LYS A 10 -89.63 15.56 -31.86
C LYS A 10 -89.54 14.38 -30.82
N LEU A 11 -89.98 14.70 -29.58
CA LEU A 11 -90.95 14.06 -28.64
C LEU A 11 -91.16 12.51 -28.59
N PRO A 12 -91.67 11.91 -27.46
CA PRO A 12 -91.67 12.35 -26.04
C PRO A 12 -91.59 11.25 -24.93
N SER A 13 -91.46 11.71 -23.66
CA SER A 13 -92.11 11.24 -22.39
C SER A 13 -92.07 9.79 -21.85
N SER A 14 -91.73 9.69 -20.54
CA SER A 14 -92.26 8.75 -19.50
C SER A 14 -91.89 7.24 -19.67
N ILE A 15 -91.81 6.32 -18.70
CA ILE A 15 -92.26 6.07 -17.30
C ILE A 15 -91.13 5.21 -16.63
N GLU A 16 -90.73 5.23 -15.33
CA GLU A 16 -91.21 5.87 -14.08
C GLU A 16 -90.06 6.22 -13.07
N GLU A 17 -90.38 6.19 -11.76
CA GLU A 17 -89.71 6.56 -10.50
C GLU A 17 -89.03 5.35 -9.77
N GLY A 18 -88.25 5.50 -8.68
CA GLY A 18 -87.72 6.72 -8.03
C GLY A 18 -87.13 6.53 -6.62
N GLN A 19 -86.98 7.65 -5.91
CA GLN A 19 -86.75 7.84 -4.45
C GLN A 19 -85.37 7.50 -3.80
N THR A 20 -84.48 8.51 -3.81
CA THR A 20 -83.91 9.25 -2.64
C THR A 20 -84.17 8.76 -1.19
N PRO A 21 -83.37 9.18 -0.16
CA PRO A 21 -82.01 9.78 -0.17
C PRO A 21 -81.09 9.39 1.05
N ALA A 22 -79.96 10.10 1.16
CA ALA A 22 -79.38 10.70 2.39
C ALA A 22 -78.44 9.91 3.34
N ASP A 23 -77.22 10.46 3.43
CA ASP A 23 -76.35 10.71 4.61
C ASP A 23 -77.18 11.18 5.87
N PRO A 24 -76.67 11.21 7.14
CA PRO A 24 -75.25 11.36 7.49
C PRO A 24 -74.71 10.74 8.82
N THR A 25 -73.40 10.92 9.02
CA THR A 25 -72.68 11.10 10.31
C THR A 25 -72.72 10.06 11.45
N ASN A 26 -71.57 9.38 11.60
CA ASN A 26 -70.58 9.57 12.67
C ASN A 26 -70.77 8.99 14.11
N GLU A 27 -69.69 8.33 14.57
CA GLU A 27 -69.24 8.02 15.95
C GLU A 27 -70.04 7.11 16.93
N LYS A 28 -69.33 6.06 17.40
CA LYS A 28 -69.27 5.50 18.78
C LYS A 28 -70.60 4.98 19.42
N THR A 29 -70.71 3.75 19.92
CA THR A 29 -69.76 2.64 20.23
C THR A 29 -70.58 1.32 20.34
N THR A 30 -70.09 0.10 20.61
CA THR A 30 -68.94 -0.39 21.42
C THR A 30 -68.50 -1.81 20.97
N THR A 31 -67.65 -2.48 21.77
CA THR A 31 -67.35 -3.93 21.82
C THR A 31 -68.57 -4.86 21.63
N SER A 32 -68.47 -6.06 21.05
CA SER A 32 -67.43 -7.09 21.29
C SER A 32 -67.11 -7.95 20.05
N GLY A 33 -65.92 -8.57 20.02
CA GLY A 33 -65.38 -9.21 18.81
C GLY A 33 -65.76 -10.69 18.59
N SER A 34 -65.83 -11.04 17.30
CA SER A 34 -65.68 -12.40 16.77
C SER A 34 -64.54 -12.43 15.74
N LEU A 35 -63.99 -13.60 15.45
CA LEU A 35 -62.75 -13.75 14.66
C LEU A 35 -63.01 -13.68 13.15
N GLU A 36 -62.64 -12.58 12.49
CA GLU A 36 -62.57 -12.53 11.04
C GLU A 36 -61.28 -13.15 10.48
N LYS A 37 -61.42 -13.83 9.33
CA LYS A 37 -60.31 -14.30 8.52
C LYS A 37 -59.87 -13.20 7.57
N VAL A 38 -58.64 -12.70 7.72
CA VAL A 38 -57.96 -11.99 6.61
C VAL A 38 -57.63 -13.03 5.54
N SER A 39 -57.86 -12.69 4.26
CA SER A 39 -57.72 -13.60 3.13
C SER A 39 -56.25 -13.75 2.67
N ASP A 40 -55.86 -14.96 2.24
CA ASP A 40 -54.51 -15.31 1.75
C ASP A 40 -54.10 -14.64 0.41
N SER A 41 -54.74 -13.55 0.00
CA SER A 41 -54.61 -12.94 -1.35
C SER A 41 -53.30 -12.20 -1.59
N GLU A 42 -52.72 -11.55 -0.57
CA GLU A 42 -51.48 -10.76 -0.73
C GLU A 42 -50.20 -11.63 -0.78
N ALA A 43 -50.32 -12.94 -0.51
CA ALA A 43 -49.16 -13.85 -0.41
C ALA A 43 -48.75 -14.52 -1.73
N GLN A 44 -49.49 -14.34 -2.83
CA GLN A 44 -49.28 -15.08 -4.10
C GLN A 44 -48.68 -14.28 -5.27
N GLU A 45 -48.58 -12.95 -5.21
CA GLU A 45 -48.02 -12.16 -6.33
C GLU A 45 -46.50 -12.25 -6.46
N ASP A 46 -45.81 -12.63 -5.38
CA ASP A 46 -44.34 -12.68 -5.33
C ASP A 46 -43.73 -13.77 -6.22
N GLU A 47 -44.43 -14.89 -6.47
CA GLU A 47 -43.81 -16.10 -7.08
C GLU A 47 -43.72 -16.12 -8.63
N LYS A 48 -44.32 -15.17 -9.34
CA LYS A 48 -44.29 -15.13 -10.83
C LYS A 48 -43.28 -14.12 -11.40
N PRO A 49 -42.71 -14.37 -12.61
CA PRO A 49 -42.05 -13.34 -13.41
C PRO A 49 -43.01 -12.19 -13.74
N SER A 50 -42.48 -10.98 -13.93
CA SER A 50 -43.26 -9.79 -14.26
C SER A 50 -43.85 -9.87 -15.68
N GLU A 51 -45.17 -9.88 -15.83
CA GLU A 51 -45.83 -10.13 -17.11
C GLU A 51 -45.60 -9.00 -18.13
N ASP A 52 -45.49 -7.74 -17.67
CA ASP A 52 -45.20 -6.55 -18.49
C ASP A 52 -43.73 -6.41 -18.95
N ALA A 53 -42.80 -7.25 -18.45
CA ALA A 53 -41.38 -7.10 -18.75
C ALA A 53 -40.97 -7.70 -20.11
N GLN A 54 -39.86 -7.21 -20.67
CA GLN A 54 -39.33 -7.73 -21.94
C GLN A 54 -38.90 -9.21 -21.81
N ASN A 55 -39.00 -9.97 -22.90
CA ASN A 55 -38.83 -11.44 -22.91
C ASN A 55 -37.48 -11.90 -22.32
N GLY A 56 -36.37 -11.22 -22.64
CA GLY A 56 -35.05 -11.51 -22.07
C GLY A 56 -34.93 -11.23 -20.57
N VAL A 57 -35.75 -10.31 -20.03
CA VAL A 57 -35.91 -10.06 -18.58
C VAL A 57 -36.80 -11.14 -17.96
N ARG A 58 -37.97 -11.44 -18.52
CA ARG A 58 -38.85 -12.54 -18.07
C ARG A 58 -38.10 -13.88 -18.02
N LYS A 59 -37.24 -14.15 -19.01
CA LYS A 59 -36.30 -15.28 -19.03
C LYS A 59 -35.35 -15.30 -17.84
N ILE A 60 -34.72 -14.17 -17.48
CA ILE A 60 -33.76 -14.17 -16.34
C ILE A 60 -34.47 -14.26 -14.99
N GLU A 61 -35.64 -13.64 -14.83
CA GLU A 61 -36.49 -13.77 -13.64
C GLU A 61 -36.93 -15.23 -13.43
N ALA A 62 -37.41 -15.89 -14.49
CA ALA A 62 -37.75 -17.32 -14.44
C ALA A 62 -36.53 -18.21 -14.11
N VAL A 63 -35.34 -17.83 -14.59
CA VAL A 63 -34.07 -18.54 -14.30
C VAL A 63 -33.61 -18.35 -12.85
N THR A 64 -33.70 -17.14 -12.29
CA THR A 64 -33.30 -16.88 -10.89
C THR A 64 -34.28 -17.52 -9.89
N LEU A 65 -35.59 -17.55 -10.20
CA LEU A 65 -36.58 -18.33 -9.45
C LEU A 65 -36.30 -19.84 -9.50
N ALA A 66 -35.81 -20.37 -10.62
CA ALA A 66 -35.49 -21.79 -10.79
C ALA A 66 -34.13 -22.23 -10.18
N TRP A 67 -33.34 -21.33 -9.61
CA TRP A 67 -31.97 -21.62 -9.16
C TRP A 67 -31.86 -22.30 -7.80
N SER A 68 -30.84 -23.14 -7.68
CA SER A 68 -30.34 -23.62 -6.39
C SER A 68 -29.19 -22.73 -5.91
N LYS A 69 -28.91 -22.73 -4.60
CA LYS A 69 -27.70 -22.09 -4.04
C LYS A 69 -26.40 -22.59 -4.68
N LYS A 70 -26.38 -23.84 -5.18
CA LYS A 70 -25.26 -24.41 -5.96
C LYS A 70 -25.18 -23.84 -7.38
N SER A 71 -26.32 -23.61 -8.05
CA SER A 71 -26.41 -22.97 -9.36
C SER A 71 -25.84 -21.54 -9.31
N LEU A 72 -26.28 -20.77 -8.32
CA LEU A 72 -25.83 -19.39 -8.07
C LEU A 72 -24.31 -19.31 -7.85
N ALA A 73 -23.77 -20.16 -6.97
CA ALA A 73 -22.33 -20.24 -6.74
C ALA A 73 -21.55 -20.63 -8.00
N GLY A 74 -22.06 -21.59 -8.78
CA GLY A 74 -21.47 -21.99 -10.07
C GLY A 74 -21.41 -20.85 -11.08
N VAL A 75 -22.47 -20.05 -11.23
CA VAL A 75 -22.48 -18.87 -12.11
C VAL A 75 -21.42 -17.84 -11.68
N LEU A 76 -21.32 -17.53 -10.39
CA LEU A 76 -20.31 -16.59 -9.87
C LEU A 76 -18.87 -17.09 -10.06
N ILE A 77 -18.61 -18.39 -9.87
CA ILE A 77 -17.28 -19.00 -10.11
C ILE A 77 -16.94 -18.96 -11.61
N LEU A 78 -17.89 -19.23 -12.49
CA LEU A 78 -17.67 -19.16 -13.94
C LEU A 78 -17.43 -17.72 -14.42
N ILE A 79 -18.14 -16.73 -13.86
CA ILE A 79 -17.83 -15.30 -14.13
C ILE A 79 -16.41 -14.97 -13.65
N TRP A 80 -16.00 -15.42 -12.46
CA TRP A 80 -14.64 -15.23 -11.93
C TRP A 80 -13.55 -15.84 -12.83
N LEU A 81 -13.80 -17.03 -13.40
CA LEU A 81 -12.88 -17.65 -14.37
C LEU A 81 -12.83 -16.91 -15.70
N VAL A 82 -13.97 -16.43 -16.19
CA VAL A 82 -14.03 -15.62 -17.43
C VAL A 82 -13.33 -14.26 -17.23
N THR A 83 -13.50 -13.60 -16.09
CA THR A 83 -12.78 -12.35 -15.79
C THR A 83 -11.29 -12.59 -15.56
N LEU A 84 -10.87 -13.68 -14.92
CA LEU A 84 -9.46 -14.09 -14.83
C LEU A 84 -8.81 -14.18 -16.22
N VAL A 85 -9.37 -14.97 -17.13
CA VAL A 85 -8.77 -15.20 -18.45
C VAL A 85 -8.87 -13.94 -19.32
N ASN A 86 -9.97 -13.18 -19.25
CA ASN A 86 -10.06 -11.89 -19.93
C ASN A 86 -8.98 -10.92 -19.45
N ASN A 87 -8.75 -10.80 -18.15
CA ASN A 87 -7.79 -9.84 -17.61
C ASN A 87 -6.34 -10.27 -17.95
N PHE A 88 -6.02 -11.57 -17.91
CA PHE A 88 -4.72 -12.09 -18.33
C PHE A 88 -4.45 -11.75 -19.80
N LYS A 89 -5.42 -12.08 -20.68
CA LYS A 89 -5.40 -11.75 -22.10
C LYS A 89 -5.27 -10.25 -22.35
N ALA A 90 -5.97 -9.40 -21.59
CA ALA A 90 -5.91 -7.95 -21.74
C ALA A 90 -4.52 -7.40 -21.39
N THR A 91 -3.93 -7.85 -20.27
CA THR A 91 -2.56 -7.47 -19.88
C THR A 91 -1.53 -7.95 -20.90
N VAL A 92 -1.67 -9.18 -21.45
CA VAL A 92 -0.75 -9.69 -22.49
C VAL A 92 -0.86 -8.89 -23.79
N VAL A 93 -2.07 -8.72 -24.34
CA VAL A 93 -2.30 -7.97 -25.58
C VAL A 93 -1.80 -6.53 -25.44
N GLY A 94 -2.19 -5.83 -24.37
CA GLY A 94 -1.80 -4.43 -24.14
C GLY A 94 -0.29 -4.22 -23.94
N SER A 95 0.43 -5.22 -23.41
CA SER A 95 1.90 -5.19 -23.32
C SER A 95 2.58 -5.39 -24.68
N LEU A 96 1.90 -6.02 -25.66
CA LEU A 96 2.44 -6.35 -26.98
C LEU A 96 2.06 -5.35 -28.09
N THR A 97 0.93 -4.64 -27.97
CA THR A 97 0.48 -3.63 -28.97
C THR A 97 1.52 -2.54 -29.30
N PRO A 98 2.31 -2.00 -28.34
CA PRO A 98 3.41 -1.06 -28.64
C PRO A 98 4.48 -1.60 -29.60
N PHE A 99 4.69 -2.92 -29.60
CA PHE A 99 5.65 -3.61 -30.45
C PHE A 99 5.03 -3.98 -31.81
N ALA A 100 3.82 -4.54 -31.82
CA ALA A 100 3.09 -4.85 -33.05
C ALA A 100 2.91 -3.62 -33.96
N THR A 101 2.65 -2.44 -33.38
CA THR A 101 2.59 -1.16 -34.12
C THR A 101 3.95 -0.65 -34.59
N SER A 102 5.03 -1.00 -33.90
CA SER A 102 6.40 -0.61 -34.27
C SER A 102 6.93 -1.42 -35.46
N ASP A 103 6.55 -2.70 -35.60
CA ASP A 103 6.86 -3.53 -36.78
C ASP A 103 6.37 -2.89 -38.09
N TRP A 104 5.24 -2.17 -38.04
CA TRP A 104 4.68 -1.43 -39.16
C TRP A 104 5.07 0.06 -39.17
N LYS A 105 6.10 0.46 -38.42
CA LYS A 105 6.57 1.85 -38.28
C LYS A 105 5.41 2.84 -38.04
N SER A 106 4.57 2.48 -37.08
CA SER A 106 3.30 3.15 -36.80
C SER A 106 3.07 3.37 -35.29
N HIS A 107 4.14 3.41 -34.47
CA HIS A 107 4.01 3.60 -33.02
C HIS A 107 3.30 4.92 -32.66
N SER A 108 3.47 5.97 -33.48
CA SER A 108 2.76 7.24 -33.28
C SER A 108 1.25 7.19 -33.52
N LEU A 109 0.75 6.09 -34.09
CA LEU A 109 -0.66 5.86 -34.40
C LEU A 109 -1.34 4.90 -33.40
N LEU A 110 -0.70 4.57 -32.27
CA LEU A 110 -1.31 3.76 -31.19
C LEU A 110 -2.72 4.23 -30.83
N THR A 111 -2.91 5.55 -30.66
CA THR A 111 -4.20 6.14 -30.32
C THR A 111 -5.26 6.02 -31.41
N VAL A 112 -4.88 5.85 -32.69
CA VAL A 112 -5.85 5.65 -33.81
C VAL A 112 -6.61 4.33 -33.64
N ILE A 113 -5.89 3.28 -33.22
CA ILE A 113 -6.47 1.96 -32.94
C ILE A 113 -7.56 2.10 -31.86
N ASP A 114 -7.25 2.79 -30.76
CA ASP A 114 -8.16 2.96 -29.63
C ASP A 114 -9.34 3.88 -29.95
N ILE A 115 -9.16 4.98 -30.69
CA ILE A 115 -10.26 5.90 -31.09
C ILE A 115 -11.31 5.13 -31.89
N VAL A 116 -10.89 4.39 -32.92
CA VAL A 116 -11.80 3.65 -33.81
C VAL A 116 -12.47 2.51 -33.06
N ALA A 117 -11.71 1.72 -32.30
CA ALA A 117 -12.25 0.59 -31.55
C ALA A 117 -13.22 1.02 -30.44
N SER A 118 -12.89 2.10 -29.70
CA SER A 118 -13.75 2.64 -28.65
C SER A 118 -15.04 3.24 -29.22
N ALA A 119 -14.98 4.01 -30.31
CA ALA A 119 -16.17 4.57 -30.94
C ALA A 119 -17.14 3.48 -31.44
N MET A 120 -16.62 2.41 -32.07
CA MET A 120 -17.43 1.25 -32.46
C MET A 120 -18.00 0.50 -31.25
N THR A 121 -17.21 0.32 -30.19
CA THR A 121 -17.66 -0.38 -28.97
C THR A 121 -18.75 0.42 -28.25
N ALA A 122 -18.59 1.74 -28.14
CA ALA A 122 -19.61 2.65 -27.60
C ALA A 122 -20.94 2.52 -28.35
N ALA A 123 -20.91 2.49 -29.69
CA ALA A 123 -22.11 2.36 -30.50
C ALA A 123 -22.87 1.03 -30.31
N VAL A 124 -22.20 -0.04 -29.87
CA VAL A 124 -22.79 -1.38 -29.76
C VAL A 124 -23.39 -1.67 -28.37
N TYR A 125 -23.01 -0.96 -27.29
CA TYR A 125 -23.53 -1.26 -25.93
C TYR A 125 -25.07 -1.18 -25.80
N ILE A 126 -25.73 -0.25 -26.48
CA ILE A 126 -27.19 -0.10 -26.39
C ILE A 126 -27.94 -1.14 -27.24
N PRO A 127 -27.53 -1.45 -28.49
CA PRO A 127 -27.96 -2.66 -29.18
C PRO A 127 -27.75 -3.92 -28.34
N MET A 128 -26.61 -4.02 -27.65
CA MET A 128 -26.31 -5.12 -26.73
C MET A 128 -27.24 -5.13 -25.50
N ALA A 129 -27.68 -3.98 -24.99
CA ALA A 129 -28.71 -3.91 -23.94
C ALA A 129 -30.04 -4.50 -24.42
N LYS A 130 -30.54 -4.02 -25.57
CA LYS A 130 -31.74 -4.58 -26.20
C LYS A 130 -31.59 -6.08 -26.50
N LEU A 131 -30.38 -6.56 -26.81
CA LEU A 131 -30.10 -7.99 -27.00
C LEU A 131 -30.34 -8.80 -25.72
N LEU A 132 -29.84 -8.32 -24.57
CA LEU A 132 -30.01 -8.98 -23.27
C LEU A 132 -31.45 -8.88 -22.74
N ASP A 133 -32.15 -7.78 -23.01
CA ASP A 133 -33.51 -7.52 -22.52
C ASP A 133 -34.60 -8.12 -23.43
N VAL A 134 -34.36 -8.28 -24.74
CA VAL A 134 -35.34 -8.85 -25.69
C VAL A 134 -35.05 -10.32 -26.04
N TRP A 135 -33.79 -10.71 -26.31
CA TRP A 135 -33.47 -12.10 -26.65
C TRP A 135 -33.08 -12.91 -25.42
N GLY A 136 -32.13 -12.42 -24.63
CA GLY A 136 -31.71 -13.08 -23.39
C GLY A 136 -30.21 -13.00 -23.11
N ARG A 137 -29.85 -13.29 -21.86
CA ARG A 137 -28.47 -13.17 -21.34
C ARG A 137 -27.50 -14.17 -21.97
N ALA A 138 -27.93 -15.39 -22.28
CA ALA A 138 -27.06 -16.42 -22.86
C ALA A 138 -26.79 -16.17 -24.35
N GLU A 139 -27.83 -15.78 -25.08
CA GLU A 139 -27.80 -15.48 -26.51
C GLU A 139 -26.88 -14.30 -26.82
N GLY A 140 -26.97 -13.22 -26.03
CA GLY A 140 -26.08 -12.06 -26.15
C GLY A 140 -24.62 -12.37 -25.82
N PHE A 141 -24.37 -13.12 -24.73
CA PHE A 141 -23.02 -13.54 -24.34
C PHE A 141 -22.35 -14.37 -25.44
N LEU A 142 -23.08 -15.32 -26.07
CA LEU A 142 -22.53 -16.15 -27.13
C LEU A 142 -22.17 -15.35 -28.39
N LEU A 143 -23.01 -14.38 -28.79
CA LEU A 143 -22.71 -13.52 -29.95
C LEU A 143 -21.41 -12.74 -29.73
N MET A 144 -21.25 -12.14 -28.56
CA MET A 144 -20.07 -11.35 -28.22
C MET A 144 -18.80 -12.21 -28.08
N LEU A 145 -18.93 -13.47 -27.65
CA LEU A 145 -17.85 -14.46 -27.66
C LEU A 145 -17.38 -14.79 -29.09
N CYS A 146 -18.29 -14.95 -30.04
CA CYS A 146 -17.92 -15.16 -31.45
C CYS A 146 -17.16 -13.94 -32.01
N LEU A 147 -17.62 -12.73 -31.72
CA LEU A 147 -16.97 -11.49 -32.18
C LEU A 147 -15.56 -11.30 -31.58
N CYS A 148 -15.39 -11.51 -30.27
CA CYS A 148 -14.06 -11.33 -29.65
C CYS A 148 -13.04 -12.38 -30.14
N THR A 149 -13.51 -13.59 -30.44
CA THR A 149 -12.70 -14.69 -30.99
C THR A 149 -12.26 -14.38 -32.41
N LEU A 150 -13.18 -13.90 -33.26
CA LEU A 150 -12.85 -13.41 -34.61
C LEU A 150 -11.83 -12.27 -34.56
N GLY A 151 -12.00 -11.32 -33.63
CA GLY A 151 -11.04 -10.23 -33.41
C GLY A 151 -9.63 -10.75 -33.11
N LEU A 152 -9.47 -11.66 -32.14
CA LEU A 152 -8.17 -12.26 -31.80
C LEU A 152 -7.51 -12.99 -32.98
N ILE A 153 -8.29 -13.74 -33.77
CA ILE A 153 -7.78 -14.43 -34.97
C ILE A 153 -7.27 -13.40 -35.99
N LEU A 154 -8.06 -12.36 -36.29
CA LEU A 154 -7.68 -11.32 -37.24
C LEU A 154 -6.48 -10.48 -36.75
N MET A 155 -6.36 -10.23 -35.45
CA MET A 155 -5.19 -9.52 -34.87
C MET A 155 -3.91 -10.35 -35.03
N ALA A 156 -3.95 -11.64 -34.70
CA ALA A 156 -2.79 -12.54 -34.85
C ALA A 156 -2.40 -12.78 -36.32
N ALA A 157 -3.38 -12.81 -37.23
CA ALA A 157 -3.16 -12.97 -38.66
C ALA A 157 -2.67 -11.68 -39.37
N SER A 158 -2.86 -10.51 -38.76
CA SER A 158 -2.60 -9.21 -39.39
C SER A 158 -1.15 -9.01 -39.87
N LYS A 159 -1.01 -8.22 -40.95
CA LYS A 159 0.29 -7.89 -41.59
C LYS A 159 0.47 -6.40 -41.87
N ASN A 160 -0.47 -5.56 -41.43
CA ASN A 160 -0.46 -4.11 -41.60
C ASN A 160 -1.42 -3.46 -40.57
N LEU A 161 -1.21 -2.16 -40.31
CA LEU A 161 -2.02 -1.38 -39.37
C LEU A 161 -3.53 -1.36 -39.72
N PRO A 162 -3.99 -1.09 -40.96
CA PRO A 162 -5.42 -1.14 -41.30
C PRO A 162 -6.13 -2.45 -40.93
N THR A 163 -5.51 -3.61 -41.21
CA THR A 163 -6.06 -4.91 -40.82
C THR A 163 -6.08 -5.08 -39.30
N TYR A 164 -5.05 -4.62 -38.58
CA TYR A 164 -5.03 -4.65 -37.12
C TYR A 164 -6.10 -3.74 -36.50
N CYS A 165 -6.32 -2.53 -37.03
CA CYS A 165 -7.41 -1.64 -36.61
C CYS A 165 -8.79 -2.28 -36.82
N ALA A 166 -9.03 -2.90 -37.98
CA ALA A 166 -10.28 -3.62 -38.24
C ALA A 166 -10.46 -4.81 -37.29
N ALA A 167 -9.39 -5.55 -36.98
CA ALA A 167 -9.41 -6.64 -36.02
C ALA A 167 -9.68 -6.16 -34.58
N GLN A 168 -9.10 -5.03 -34.18
CA GLN A 168 -9.33 -4.39 -32.89
C GLN A 168 -10.81 -4.01 -32.70
N VAL A 169 -11.53 -3.61 -33.76
CA VAL A 169 -12.98 -3.36 -33.68
C VAL A 169 -13.73 -4.62 -33.25
N PHE A 170 -13.49 -5.77 -33.90
CA PHE A 170 -14.11 -7.05 -33.50
C PHE A 170 -13.70 -7.48 -32.08
N TYR A 171 -12.42 -7.32 -31.74
CA TYR A 171 -11.88 -7.60 -30.41
C TYR A 171 -12.58 -6.75 -29.33
N SER A 172 -12.61 -5.43 -29.47
CA SER A 172 -13.13 -4.50 -28.46
C SER A 172 -14.65 -4.53 -28.36
N VAL A 173 -15.36 -4.65 -29.48
CA VAL A 173 -16.83 -4.83 -29.49
C VAL A 173 -17.19 -6.14 -28.78
N GLY A 174 -16.51 -7.24 -29.10
CA GLY A 174 -16.77 -8.54 -28.48
C GLY A 174 -16.40 -8.57 -26.99
N PHE A 175 -15.20 -8.15 -26.61
CA PHE A 175 -14.79 -8.14 -25.20
C PHE A 175 -15.54 -7.11 -24.35
N GLY A 176 -15.87 -5.94 -24.91
CA GLY A 176 -16.72 -4.94 -24.26
C GLY A 176 -18.14 -5.46 -24.06
N GLY A 177 -18.76 -6.01 -25.11
CA GLY A 177 -20.10 -6.62 -25.05
C GLY A 177 -20.18 -7.80 -24.08
N LEU A 178 -19.14 -8.64 -24.00
CA LEU A 178 -19.00 -9.68 -22.97
C LEU A 178 -18.88 -9.08 -21.56
N ALA A 179 -18.01 -8.08 -21.38
CA ALA A 179 -17.78 -7.44 -20.09
C ALA A 179 -19.05 -6.78 -19.55
N TYR A 180 -19.80 -6.13 -20.43
CA TYR A 180 -21.13 -5.64 -20.15
C TYR A 180 -22.11 -6.78 -19.82
N SER A 181 -22.13 -7.88 -20.60
CA SER A 181 -22.99 -9.04 -20.36
C SER A 181 -22.80 -9.66 -18.97
N TRP A 182 -21.56 -9.93 -18.54
CA TRP A 182 -21.33 -10.55 -17.24
C TRP A 182 -21.56 -9.58 -16.06
N ASN A 183 -21.46 -8.26 -16.27
CA ASN A 183 -21.88 -7.26 -15.28
C ASN A 183 -23.41 -7.20 -15.14
N VAL A 184 -24.16 -7.29 -16.24
CA VAL A 184 -25.63 -7.42 -16.19
C VAL A 184 -26.01 -8.72 -15.46
N ILE A 185 -25.41 -9.85 -15.81
CA ILE A 185 -25.66 -11.13 -15.12
C ILE A 185 -25.30 -11.02 -13.62
N ALA A 186 -24.13 -10.48 -13.25
CA ALA A 186 -23.76 -10.29 -11.83
C ALA A 186 -24.73 -9.37 -11.06
N THR A 187 -25.39 -8.45 -11.77
CA THR A 187 -26.45 -7.58 -11.24
C THR A 187 -27.79 -8.31 -11.10
N ASP A 188 -28.15 -9.17 -12.06
CA ASP A 188 -29.31 -10.07 -12.02
C ASP A 188 -29.21 -11.07 -10.85
N VAL A 189 -27.99 -11.54 -10.52
CA VAL A 189 -27.78 -12.54 -9.45
C VAL A 189 -27.64 -11.96 -8.03
N THR A 190 -27.62 -10.63 -7.84
CA THR A 190 -27.36 -10.03 -6.52
C THR A 190 -28.21 -8.81 -6.17
N ASN A 191 -28.75 -8.80 -4.95
CA ASN A 191 -29.50 -7.68 -4.38
C ASN A 191 -28.65 -6.41 -4.29
N LEU A 192 -29.25 -5.24 -4.55
CA LEU A 192 -28.59 -3.93 -4.65
C LEU A 192 -27.61 -3.64 -3.49
N ARG A 193 -28.01 -3.91 -2.23
CA ARG A 193 -27.17 -3.73 -1.03
C ARG A 193 -25.84 -4.50 -1.07
N ASN A 194 -25.74 -5.56 -1.85
CA ASN A 194 -24.61 -6.48 -1.91
C ASN A 194 -23.80 -6.40 -3.21
N ARG A 195 -24.31 -5.73 -4.25
CA ARG A 195 -23.67 -5.65 -5.59
C ARG A 195 -22.22 -5.19 -5.55
N GLY A 196 -21.87 -4.23 -4.69
CA GLY A 196 -20.49 -3.79 -4.56
C GLY A 196 -19.50 -4.88 -4.09
N LEU A 197 -19.95 -5.84 -3.28
CA LEU A 197 -19.15 -7.00 -2.90
C LEU A 197 -19.08 -8.06 -4.01
N ALA A 198 -20.14 -8.17 -4.83
CA ALA A 198 -20.16 -9.04 -5.99
C ALA A 198 -19.18 -8.55 -7.07
N PHE A 199 -19.21 -7.25 -7.38
CA PHE A 199 -18.26 -6.62 -8.30
C PHE A 199 -16.82 -6.72 -7.79
N ALA A 200 -16.57 -6.46 -6.50
CA ALA A 200 -15.26 -6.67 -5.87
C ALA A 200 -14.75 -8.12 -6.02
N PHE A 201 -15.63 -9.11 -5.86
CA PHE A 201 -15.30 -10.51 -6.10
C PHE A 201 -14.97 -10.79 -7.57
N THR A 202 -15.79 -10.34 -8.52
CA THR A 202 -15.53 -10.57 -9.96
C THR A 202 -14.30 -9.82 -10.50
N SER A 203 -13.89 -8.73 -9.84
CA SER A 203 -12.64 -8.00 -10.12
C SER A 203 -11.40 -8.58 -9.42
N SER A 204 -11.57 -9.42 -8.39
CA SER A 204 -10.44 -10.00 -7.64
C SER A 204 -9.40 -10.80 -8.44
N PRO A 205 -9.69 -11.43 -9.61
CA PRO A 205 -8.64 -12.08 -10.41
C PRO A 205 -7.52 -11.14 -10.89
N ALA A 206 -7.79 -9.84 -10.96
CA ALA A 206 -6.89 -8.84 -11.56
C ALA A 206 -5.50 -8.79 -10.90
N VAL A 207 -5.39 -9.13 -9.60
CA VAL A 207 -4.11 -9.18 -8.88
C VAL A 207 -3.19 -10.29 -9.39
N ILE A 208 -3.74 -11.42 -9.84
CA ILE A 208 -2.96 -12.51 -10.43
C ILE A 208 -2.44 -12.09 -11.80
N THR A 209 -3.31 -11.47 -12.60
CA THR A 209 -3.03 -11.12 -14.00
C THR A 209 -2.11 -9.92 -14.14
N ALA A 210 -2.10 -9.00 -13.17
CA ALA A 210 -1.20 -7.85 -13.13
C ALA A 210 0.28 -8.23 -13.24
N PHE A 211 0.68 -9.34 -12.62
CA PHE A 211 2.05 -9.85 -12.65
C PHE A 211 2.22 -10.97 -13.68
N ALA A 212 1.32 -11.96 -13.69
CA ALA A 212 1.44 -13.10 -14.60
C ALA A 212 1.31 -12.71 -16.08
N GLY A 213 0.43 -11.75 -16.41
CA GLY A 213 0.21 -11.30 -17.78
C GLY A 213 1.41 -10.57 -18.37
N SER A 214 2.01 -9.63 -17.65
CA SER A 214 3.16 -8.87 -18.16
C SER A 214 4.43 -9.71 -18.26
N LYS A 215 4.63 -10.70 -17.38
CA LYS A 215 5.74 -11.66 -17.53
C LYS A 215 5.52 -12.64 -18.68
N ALA A 216 4.28 -13.10 -18.91
CA ALA A 216 3.94 -13.90 -20.07
C ALA A 216 4.12 -13.12 -21.39
N ALA A 217 3.76 -11.83 -21.43
CA ALA A 217 3.96 -10.98 -22.60
C ALA A 217 5.44 -10.84 -22.99
N GLU A 218 6.32 -10.58 -22.02
CA GLU A 218 7.76 -10.54 -22.22
C GLU A 218 8.29 -11.90 -22.74
N GLY A 219 7.81 -13.02 -22.18
CA GLY A 219 8.14 -14.36 -22.67
C GLY A 219 7.68 -14.63 -24.10
N PHE A 220 6.47 -14.22 -24.47
CA PHE A 220 5.98 -14.33 -25.84
C PHE A 220 6.76 -13.45 -26.82
N TYR A 221 7.12 -12.22 -26.43
CA TYR A 221 7.88 -11.31 -27.28
C TYR A 221 9.30 -11.81 -27.53
N ASN A 222 10.01 -12.21 -26.47
CA ASN A 222 11.42 -12.58 -26.56
C ASN A 222 11.64 -13.98 -27.16
N ASN A 223 10.74 -14.94 -26.91
CA ASN A 223 11.00 -16.37 -27.17
C ASN A 223 10.05 -17.01 -28.20
N VAL A 224 9.01 -16.31 -28.67
CA VAL A 224 7.99 -16.87 -29.58
C VAL A 224 7.65 -15.87 -30.69
N SER A 225 6.60 -15.07 -30.51
CA SER A 225 6.24 -13.91 -31.31
C SER A 225 5.08 -13.17 -30.64
N TRP A 226 4.90 -11.88 -30.95
CA TRP A 226 3.71 -11.15 -30.48
C TRP A 226 2.42 -11.70 -31.09
N GLN A 227 2.46 -12.23 -32.33
CA GLN A 227 1.28 -12.82 -32.98
C GLN A 227 0.75 -14.02 -32.19
N TRP A 228 1.62 -14.90 -31.69
CA TRP A 228 1.19 -16.04 -30.86
C TRP A 228 0.77 -15.60 -29.45
N GLY A 229 1.41 -14.57 -28.88
CA GLY A 229 0.98 -13.95 -27.62
C GLY A 229 -0.44 -13.38 -27.65
N ILE A 230 -0.96 -13.02 -28.84
CA ILE A 230 -2.37 -12.67 -29.06
C ILE A 230 -3.19 -13.92 -29.46
N GLY A 231 -2.68 -14.74 -30.39
CA GLY A 231 -3.42 -15.83 -31.04
C GLY A 231 -3.82 -16.98 -30.11
N CYS A 232 -3.04 -17.29 -29.08
CA CYS A 232 -3.39 -18.35 -28.11
C CYS A 232 -4.73 -18.12 -27.42
N TRP A 233 -5.11 -16.86 -27.19
CA TRP A 233 -6.37 -16.50 -26.54
C TRP A 233 -7.60 -16.81 -27.39
N ALA A 234 -7.47 -16.90 -28.72
CA ALA A 234 -8.55 -17.32 -29.60
C ALA A 234 -8.97 -18.79 -29.37
N ILE A 235 -8.08 -19.60 -28.76
CA ILE A 235 -8.35 -20.98 -28.36
C ILE A 235 -8.75 -21.03 -26.88
N ILE A 236 -7.93 -20.42 -26.01
CA ILE A 236 -8.10 -20.51 -24.55
C ILE A 236 -9.39 -19.84 -24.07
N PHE A 237 -9.73 -18.66 -24.59
CA PHE A 237 -10.85 -17.88 -24.06
C PHE A 237 -12.23 -18.51 -24.35
N PRO A 238 -12.54 -19.00 -25.57
CA PRO A 238 -13.77 -19.75 -25.82
C PRO A 238 -13.94 -20.99 -24.92
N CYS A 239 -12.88 -21.76 -24.69
CA CYS A 239 -12.93 -22.94 -23.82
C CYS A 239 -13.35 -22.60 -22.38
N VAL A 240 -12.99 -21.42 -21.86
CA VAL A 240 -13.35 -20.97 -20.50
C VAL A 240 -14.68 -20.21 -20.46
N ALA A 241 -15.07 -19.54 -21.56
CA ALA A 241 -16.32 -18.79 -21.65
C ALA A 241 -17.56 -19.65 -21.96
N LEU A 242 -17.44 -20.69 -22.79
CA LEU A 242 -18.57 -21.54 -23.18
C LEU A 242 -19.31 -22.23 -22.00
N PRO A 243 -18.65 -22.68 -20.92
CA PRO A 243 -19.34 -23.22 -19.74
C PRO A 243 -20.37 -22.26 -19.10
N LEU A 244 -20.12 -20.94 -19.11
CA LEU A 244 -21.07 -19.96 -18.57
C LEU A 244 -22.35 -19.88 -19.43
N TYR A 245 -22.19 -19.87 -20.75
CA TYR A 245 -23.31 -19.98 -21.70
C TYR A 245 -24.12 -21.25 -21.46
N TRP A 246 -23.45 -22.41 -21.32
CA TRP A 246 -24.11 -23.69 -21.09
C TRP A 246 -24.91 -23.73 -19.79
N VAL A 247 -24.37 -23.18 -18.70
CA VAL A 247 -25.09 -23.11 -17.41
C VAL A 247 -26.34 -22.22 -17.51
N LEU A 248 -26.26 -21.06 -18.15
CA LEU A 248 -27.41 -20.17 -18.34
C LEU A 248 -28.51 -20.84 -19.19
N ASN A 249 -28.14 -21.38 -20.36
CA ASN A 249 -29.04 -22.09 -21.27
C ASN A 249 -29.68 -23.33 -20.62
N HIS A 250 -28.92 -24.09 -19.82
CA HIS A 250 -29.45 -25.25 -19.10
C HIS A 250 -30.49 -24.86 -18.03
N ASN A 251 -30.25 -23.80 -17.25
CA ASN A 251 -31.22 -23.34 -16.25
C ASN A 251 -32.46 -22.71 -16.89
N LEU A 252 -32.34 -22.06 -18.06
CA LEU A 252 -33.49 -21.59 -18.82
C LEU A 252 -34.38 -22.75 -19.29
N ARG A 253 -33.79 -23.78 -19.91
CA ARG A 253 -34.50 -25.02 -20.31
C ARG A 253 -35.11 -25.76 -19.12
N LYS A 254 -34.56 -25.60 -17.92
CA LYS A 254 -35.13 -26.12 -16.67
C LYS A 254 -36.38 -25.32 -16.28
N ALA A 255 -36.32 -23.98 -16.29
CA ALA A 255 -37.48 -23.11 -15.99
C ALA A 255 -38.64 -23.33 -16.98
N GLU A 256 -38.34 -23.49 -18.27
CA GLU A 256 -39.30 -23.88 -19.32
C GLU A 256 -39.97 -25.23 -18.99
N LYS A 257 -39.19 -26.26 -18.66
CA LYS A 257 -39.71 -27.58 -18.25
C LYS A 257 -40.50 -27.58 -16.95
N GLN A 258 -40.29 -26.58 -16.09
CA GLN A 258 -41.03 -26.39 -14.85
C GLN A 258 -42.29 -25.52 -15.03
N GLY A 259 -42.58 -25.05 -16.26
CA GLY A 259 -43.75 -24.22 -16.56
C GLY A 259 -43.65 -22.78 -16.05
N ILE A 260 -42.47 -22.33 -15.59
CA ILE A 260 -42.24 -20.98 -15.03
C ILE A 260 -42.26 -19.92 -16.15
N ILE A 261 -41.91 -20.31 -17.38
CA ILE A 261 -41.98 -19.46 -18.57
C ILE A 261 -42.33 -20.29 -19.81
N THR A 262 -43.13 -19.72 -20.71
CA THR A 262 -43.55 -20.33 -21.98
C THR A 262 -42.79 -19.71 -23.16
N GLN A 263 -42.38 -20.54 -24.12
CA GLN A 263 -41.69 -20.11 -25.35
C GLN A 263 -42.70 -19.66 -26.41
N GLU A 264 -42.91 -18.35 -26.52
CA GLU A 264 -43.68 -17.75 -27.61
C GLU A 264 -42.95 -17.88 -28.96
N LYS A 265 -43.56 -18.57 -29.93
CA LYS A 265 -42.98 -18.74 -31.27
C LYS A 265 -43.17 -17.45 -32.09
N SER A 266 -42.06 -16.78 -32.41
CA SER A 266 -41.99 -15.51 -33.15
C SER A 266 -42.87 -15.39 -34.42
N GLY A 267 -43.09 -16.49 -35.15
CA GLY A 267 -43.94 -16.54 -36.37
C GLY A 267 -43.40 -15.79 -37.60
N ARG A 268 -42.45 -14.87 -37.42
CA ARG A 268 -41.83 -14.04 -38.47
C ARG A 268 -41.05 -14.86 -39.50
N THR A 269 -41.15 -14.49 -40.77
CA THR A 269 -40.28 -15.01 -41.84
C THR A 269 -38.89 -14.36 -41.80
N LEU A 270 -37.89 -14.93 -42.48
CA LEU A 270 -36.51 -14.42 -42.43
C LEU A 270 -36.38 -12.92 -42.81
N PRO A 271 -37.02 -12.40 -43.88
CA PRO A 271 -36.97 -10.96 -44.18
C PRO A 271 -37.67 -10.10 -43.12
N GLN A 272 -38.78 -10.57 -42.57
CA GLN A 272 -39.48 -9.89 -41.46
C GLN A 272 -38.61 -9.85 -40.20
N GLN A 273 -37.83 -10.90 -39.94
CA GLN A 273 -36.93 -10.96 -38.79
C GLN A 273 -35.69 -10.08 -38.97
N VAL A 274 -35.13 -9.97 -40.18
CA VAL A 274 -34.08 -8.99 -40.50
C VAL A 274 -34.60 -7.56 -40.35
N TRP A 275 -35.78 -7.25 -40.88
CA TRP A 275 -36.39 -5.92 -40.75
C TRP A 275 -36.76 -5.58 -39.30
N TYR A 276 -37.22 -6.58 -38.53
CA TYR A 276 -37.42 -6.46 -37.09
C TYR A 276 -36.10 -6.10 -36.38
N VAL A 277 -34.99 -6.77 -36.69
CA VAL A 277 -33.67 -6.44 -36.11
C VAL A 277 -33.23 -5.02 -36.47
N ILE A 278 -33.38 -4.59 -37.72
CA ILE A 278 -33.02 -3.22 -38.16
C ILE A 278 -33.79 -2.17 -37.33
N LYS A 279 -35.09 -2.37 -37.09
CA LYS A 279 -35.94 -1.44 -36.33
C LYS A 279 -35.79 -1.51 -34.81
N GLU A 280 -35.62 -2.71 -34.25
CA GLU A 280 -35.51 -2.93 -32.80
C GLU A 280 -34.14 -2.48 -32.29
N PHE A 281 -33.05 -2.77 -33.02
CA PHE A 281 -31.69 -2.45 -32.57
C PHE A 281 -31.21 -1.07 -33.02
N ASP A 282 -32.02 -0.33 -33.79
CA ASP A 282 -31.69 0.98 -34.37
C ASP A 282 -30.34 1.01 -35.09
N LEU A 283 -30.17 0.10 -36.06
CA LEU A 283 -28.94 0.04 -36.86
C LEU A 283 -28.61 1.35 -37.62
N PRO A 284 -29.58 2.14 -38.13
CA PRO A 284 -29.29 3.47 -38.68
C PRO A 284 -28.70 4.42 -37.64
N GLY A 285 -29.27 4.48 -36.42
CA GLY A 285 -28.74 5.28 -35.32
C GLY A 285 -27.33 4.87 -34.91
N VAL A 286 -27.08 3.55 -34.78
CA VAL A 286 -25.75 2.98 -34.51
C VAL A 286 -24.71 3.43 -35.54
N ILE A 287 -25.04 3.36 -36.83
CA ILE A 287 -24.12 3.73 -37.92
C ILE A 287 -23.86 5.23 -37.95
N LEU A 288 -24.89 6.07 -37.79
CA LEU A 288 -24.75 7.53 -37.72
C LEU A 288 -23.86 7.95 -36.54
N PHE A 289 -24.09 7.37 -35.36
CA PHE A 289 -23.31 7.66 -34.16
C PHE A 289 -21.85 7.22 -34.28
N ALA A 290 -21.60 5.96 -34.69
CA ALA A 290 -20.25 5.43 -34.84
C ALA A 290 -19.45 6.20 -35.90
N SER A 291 -20.04 6.39 -37.10
CA SER A 291 -19.39 7.12 -38.20
C SER A 291 -19.15 8.58 -37.84
N GLY A 292 -20.12 9.24 -37.19
CA GLY A 292 -19.98 10.62 -36.73
C GLY A 292 -18.86 10.80 -35.72
N LEU A 293 -18.78 9.93 -34.70
CA LEU A 293 -17.75 9.99 -33.67
C LEU A 293 -16.36 9.66 -34.21
N ILE A 294 -16.23 8.67 -35.11
CA ILE A 294 -14.96 8.33 -35.76
C ILE A 294 -14.48 9.48 -36.67
N LEU A 295 -15.34 9.99 -37.55
CA LEU A 295 -14.97 11.08 -38.48
C LEU A 295 -14.67 12.39 -37.74
N PHE A 296 -15.31 12.63 -36.58
CA PHE A 296 -14.98 13.77 -35.74
C PHE A 296 -13.65 13.61 -34.99
N LEU A 297 -13.38 12.47 -34.33
CA LEU A 297 -12.21 12.31 -33.45
C LEU A 297 -10.92 11.91 -34.18
N LEU A 298 -10.99 11.09 -35.23
CA LEU A 298 -9.80 10.58 -35.93
C LEU A 298 -8.91 11.66 -36.57
N PRO A 299 -9.44 12.77 -37.15
CA PRO A 299 -8.63 13.84 -37.72
C PRO A 299 -7.65 14.49 -36.73
N PHE A 300 -7.97 14.52 -35.42
CA PHE A 300 -7.09 15.13 -34.41
C PHE A 300 -5.73 14.45 -34.28
N THR A 301 -5.61 13.17 -34.68
CA THR A 301 -4.33 12.46 -34.77
C THR A 301 -3.79 12.47 -36.21
N LEU A 302 -4.64 12.24 -37.22
CA LEU A 302 -4.20 12.15 -38.63
C LEU A 302 -3.77 13.50 -39.25
N ALA A 303 -4.18 14.64 -38.69
CA ALA A 303 -3.81 15.95 -39.20
C ALA A 303 -2.29 16.22 -39.18
N ALA A 304 -1.51 15.50 -38.37
CA ALA A 304 -0.05 15.65 -38.31
C ALA A 304 0.69 14.96 -39.48
N THR A 305 0.09 13.94 -40.10
CA THR A 305 0.64 13.20 -41.25
C THR A 305 -0.01 13.59 -42.58
N ALA A 306 -0.96 14.53 -42.57
CA ALA A 306 -1.68 14.98 -43.75
C ALA A 306 -0.85 15.98 -44.59
N PRO A 307 -0.88 15.94 -45.94
CA PRO A 307 0.02 16.72 -46.81
C PRO A 307 0.09 18.24 -46.56
N ASN A 308 -1.01 18.87 -46.16
CA ASN A 308 -1.08 20.29 -45.79
C ASN A 308 -1.46 20.49 -44.32
N GLY A 309 -1.18 19.49 -43.47
CA GLY A 309 -1.62 19.43 -42.09
C GLY A 309 -3.14 19.61 -41.93
N TRP A 310 -3.55 20.43 -40.98
CA TRP A 310 -4.94 20.86 -40.75
C TRP A 310 -5.63 21.53 -41.96
N LYS A 311 -4.87 22.07 -42.92
CA LYS A 311 -5.43 22.68 -44.15
C LYS A 311 -5.78 21.63 -45.22
N THR A 312 -5.53 20.35 -44.97
CA THR A 312 -5.80 19.28 -45.95
C THR A 312 -7.30 19.04 -46.10
N GLY A 313 -7.82 19.04 -47.33
CA GLY A 313 -9.26 18.98 -47.60
C GLY A 313 -10.00 17.82 -46.94
N TYR A 314 -9.40 16.61 -46.89
CA TYR A 314 -10.04 15.47 -46.22
C TYR A 314 -10.09 15.60 -44.69
N ILE A 315 -9.12 16.28 -44.04
CA ILE A 315 -9.15 16.54 -42.59
C ILE A 315 -10.35 17.44 -42.25
N ILE A 316 -10.54 18.51 -43.03
CA ILE A 316 -11.67 19.43 -42.88
C ILE A 316 -12.99 18.69 -43.17
N ALA A 317 -13.06 17.92 -44.26
CA ALA A 317 -14.25 17.16 -44.63
C ALA A 317 -14.64 16.13 -43.55
N MET A 318 -13.68 15.39 -42.96
CA MET A 318 -13.95 14.45 -41.87
C MET A 318 -14.56 15.15 -40.66
N ILE A 319 -14.00 16.28 -40.21
CA ILE A 319 -14.53 17.03 -39.05
C ILE A 319 -15.96 17.54 -39.34
N VAL A 320 -16.18 18.16 -40.50
CA VAL A 320 -17.49 18.71 -40.87
C VAL A 320 -18.54 17.61 -41.04
N VAL A 321 -18.23 16.53 -41.75
CA VAL A 321 -19.13 15.38 -41.92
C VAL A 321 -19.36 14.69 -40.58
N GLY A 322 -18.35 14.56 -39.72
CA GLY A 322 -18.49 14.02 -38.37
C GLY A 322 -19.51 14.78 -37.53
N ILE A 323 -19.40 16.12 -37.49
CA ILE A 323 -20.39 16.99 -36.83
C ILE A 323 -21.78 16.81 -37.45
N VAL A 324 -21.90 16.83 -38.77
CA VAL A 324 -23.19 16.66 -39.47
C VAL A 324 -23.83 15.31 -39.16
N LEU A 325 -23.06 14.20 -39.14
CA LEU A 325 -23.56 12.87 -38.79
C LEU A 325 -23.98 12.77 -37.31
N LEU A 326 -23.27 13.44 -36.40
CA LEU A 326 -23.68 13.52 -34.99
C LEU A 326 -24.97 14.34 -34.80
N CYS A 327 -25.14 15.44 -35.54
CA CYS A 327 -26.41 16.18 -35.58
C CYS A 327 -27.55 15.33 -36.19
N LEU A 328 -27.30 14.63 -37.30
CA LEU A 328 -28.27 13.72 -37.91
C LEU A 328 -28.62 12.54 -37.00
N PHE A 329 -27.68 12.02 -36.21
CA PHE A 329 -27.96 11.04 -35.15
C PHE A 329 -28.94 11.60 -34.11
N VAL A 330 -28.71 12.80 -33.57
CA VAL A 330 -29.63 13.43 -32.60
C VAL A 330 -31.02 13.66 -33.19
N LEU A 331 -31.10 14.11 -34.45
CA LEU A 331 -32.38 14.27 -35.16
C LEU A 331 -33.07 12.91 -35.39
N HIS A 332 -32.31 11.87 -35.75
CA HIS A 332 -32.84 10.51 -35.89
C HIS A 332 -33.41 10.00 -34.56
N GLN A 333 -32.68 10.16 -33.45
CA GLN A 333 -33.14 9.74 -32.12
C GLN A 333 -34.38 10.50 -31.64
N THR A 334 -34.50 11.78 -31.98
CA THR A 334 -35.62 12.63 -31.51
C THR A 334 -36.88 12.44 -32.35
N TYR A 335 -36.75 12.21 -33.66
CA TYR A 335 -37.89 12.32 -34.60
C TYR A 335 -38.14 11.09 -35.50
N VAL A 336 -37.21 10.14 -35.61
CA VAL A 336 -37.29 9.07 -36.64
C VAL A 336 -37.24 7.66 -36.04
N ALA A 337 -36.45 7.44 -34.98
CA ALA A 337 -36.22 6.13 -34.40
C ALA A 337 -37.50 5.55 -33.74
N PRO A 338 -38.06 4.42 -34.22
CA PRO A 338 -39.27 3.84 -33.64
C PRO A 338 -39.05 3.27 -32.23
N THR A 339 -37.83 2.86 -31.92
CA THR A 339 -37.39 2.47 -30.57
C THR A 339 -36.07 3.21 -30.26
N PRO A 340 -36.10 4.46 -29.77
CA PRO A 340 -34.90 5.28 -29.67
C PRO A 340 -33.81 4.63 -28.81
N PHE A 341 -32.57 4.84 -29.22
CA PHE A 341 -31.32 4.42 -28.58
C PHE A 341 -31.26 4.91 -27.12
N LEU A 342 -31.80 6.10 -26.83
CA LEU A 342 -31.83 6.69 -25.49
C LEU A 342 -33.27 7.01 -25.07
N LYS A 343 -33.77 6.34 -24.03
CA LYS A 343 -35.06 6.70 -23.41
C LYS A 343 -34.90 8.02 -22.64
N SER A 344 -35.63 9.05 -23.07
CA SER A 344 -35.58 10.42 -22.53
C SER A 344 -35.69 10.50 -20.99
N ARG A 345 -36.49 9.63 -20.36
CA ARG A 345 -36.64 9.54 -18.90
C ARG A 345 -35.31 9.39 -18.14
N PHE A 346 -34.33 8.66 -18.69
CA PHE A 346 -33.02 8.48 -18.05
C PHE A 346 -32.05 9.62 -18.36
N LEU A 347 -32.17 10.25 -19.53
CA LEU A 347 -31.38 11.44 -19.90
C LEU A 347 -31.70 12.67 -19.04
N LEU A 348 -32.82 12.68 -18.33
CA LEU A 348 -33.25 13.79 -17.48
C LEU A 348 -32.98 13.57 -15.98
N ASP A 349 -32.54 12.38 -15.55
CA ASP A 349 -32.21 12.19 -14.14
C ASP A 349 -30.78 12.64 -13.82
N ARG A 350 -30.66 13.66 -12.96
CA ARG A 350 -29.36 14.22 -12.54
C ARG A 350 -28.40 13.21 -11.91
N THR A 351 -28.90 12.09 -11.36
CA THR A 351 -28.05 11.03 -10.80
C THR A 351 -27.38 10.24 -11.91
N VAL A 352 -28.15 9.88 -12.94
CA VAL A 352 -27.65 9.14 -14.11
C VAL A 352 -26.70 10.04 -14.91
N LEU A 353 -27.10 11.28 -15.18
CA LEU A 353 -26.22 12.27 -15.83
C LEU A 353 -24.92 12.51 -15.03
N GLY A 354 -25.01 12.68 -13.71
CA GLY A 354 -23.83 12.89 -12.86
C GLY A 354 -22.91 11.67 -12.80
N ALA A 355 -23.47 10.45 -12.80
CA ALA A 355 -22.69 9.21 -12.86
C ALA A 355 -21.96 9.07 -14.21
N CYS A 356 -22.68 9.25 -15.32
CA CYS A 356 -22.10 9.21 -16.67
C CYS A 356 -21.04 10.31 -16.88
N LEU A 357 -21.28 11.55 -16.40
CA LEU A 357 -20.30 12.64 -16.51
C LEU A 357 -19.04 12.38 -15.68
N LEU A 358 -19.15 11.74 -14.51
CA LEU A 358 -18.00 11.36 -13.70
C LEU A 358 -17.17 10.26 -14.38
N ASP A 359 -17.85 9.25 -14.93
CA ASP A 359 -17.21 8.16 -15.68
C ASP A 359 -16.51 8.69 -16.94
N ALA A 360 -17.18 9.54 -17.72
CA ALA A 360 -16.58 10.18 -18.90
C ALA A 360 -15.38 11.09 -18.54
N THR A 361 -15.47 11.92 -17.51
CA THR A 361 -14.34 12.81 -17.11
C THR A 361 -13.15 12.03 -16.56
N TYR A 362 -13.39 10.98 -15.78
CA TYR A 362 -12.36 10.03 -15.35
C TYR A 362 -11.68 9.34 -16.55
N GLN A 363 -12.47 8.82 -17.48
CA GLN A 363 -11.96 8.09 -18.65
C GLN A 363 -11.18 8.99 -19.61
N ILE A 364 -11.67 10.21 -19.89
CA ILE A 364 -10.88 11.22 -20.65
C ILE A 364 -9.58 11.50 -19.92
N SER A 365 -9.64 11.75 -18.60
CA SER A 365 -8.44 12.05 -17.80
C SER A 365 -7.40 10.94 -17.85
N TYR A 366 -7.81 9.68 -17.78
CA TYR A 366 -6.91 8.52 -17.83
C TYR A 366 -6.30 8.34 -19.23
N PHE A 367 -7.13 8.27 -20.28
CA PHE A 367 -6.65 8.03 -21.64
C PHE A 367 -5.83 9.20 -22.22
N CYS A 368 -5.94 10.42 -21.69
CA CYS A 368 -5.01 11.51 -22.00
C CYS A 368 -3.53 11.13 -21.79
N TYR A 369 -3.19 10.40 -20.71
CA TYR A 369 -1.79 10.08 -20.35
C TYR A 369 -1.40 8.60 -20.44
N ALA A 370 -2.37 7.68 -20.45
CA ALA A 370 -2.10 6.25 -20.41
C ALA A 370 -1.50 5.69 -21.71
N SER A 371 -1.93 6.17 -22.89
CA SER A 371 -1.64 5.53 -24.19
C SER A 371 -0.15 5.32 -24.52
N TYR A 372 0.72 6.20 -24.04
CA TYR A 372 2.18 6.12 -24.24
C TYR A 372 2.96 5.86 -22.94
N PHE A 373 2.28 5.49 -21.84
CA PHE A 373 2.91 5.33 -20.53
C PHE A 373 3.84 4.11 -20.46
N SER A 374 3.45 2.97 -21.04
CA SER A 374 4.32 1.79 -21.10
C SER A 374 5.61 2.08 -21.89
N SER A 375 5.50 2.80 -23.02
CA SER A 375 6.66 3.28 -23.79
C SER A 375 7.54 4.23 -22.96
N PHE A 376 6.96 5.17 -22.21
CA PHE A 376 7.69 6.04 -21.28
C PHE A 376 8.46 5.23 -20.23
N LEU A 377 7.85 4.21 -19.61
CA LEU A 377 8.48 3.39 -18.58
C LEU A 377 9.70 2.60 -19.12
N MET A 378 9.58 2.01 -20.30
CA MET A 378 10.68 1.28 -20.94
C MET A 378 11.80 2.23 -21.42
N VAL A 379 11.45 3.41 -21.94
CA VAL A 379 12.45 4.34 -22.51
C VAL A 379 13.10 5.22 -21.43
N VAL A 380 12.31 5.83 -20.55
CA VAL A 380 12.75 6.81 -19.53
C VAL A 380 13.22 6.15 -18.25
N ASN A 381 12.45 5.20 -17.70
CA ASN A 381 12.84 4.50 -16.47
C ASN A 381 13.69 3.24 -16.72
N ASN A 382 13.93 2.88 -17.99
CA ASN A 382 14.70 1.71 -18.43
C ASN A 382 14.21 0.39 -17.80
N LEU A 383 12.90 0.23 -17.70
CA LEU A 383 12.25 -1.00 -17.23
C LEU A 383 12.15 -2.03 -18.38
N THR A 384 12.15 -3.31 -18.05
CA THR A 384 11.81 -4.37 -19.02
C THR A 384 10.32 -4.34 -19.40
N ILE A 385 9.91 -5.15 -20.39
CA ILE A 385 8.49 -5.32 -20.77
C ILE A 385 7.66 -5.78 -19.56
N SER A 386 8.18 -6.74 -18.77
CA SER A 386 7.49 -7.19 -17.57
C SER A 386 7.47 -6.14 -16.46
N GLU A 387 8.57 -5.45 -16.19
CA GLU A 387 8.64 -4.40 -15.15
C GLU A 387 7.77 -3.17 -15.49
N ALA A 388 7.81 -2.67 -16.72
CA ALA A 388 6.93 -1.59 -17.20
C ALA A 388 5.46 -2.03 -17.19
N GLY A 389 5.21 -3.30 -17.49
CA GLY A 389 3.91 -3.95 -17.36
C GLY A 389 3.40 -3.96 -15.93
N TYR A 390 4.22 -4.33 -14.93
CA TYR A 390 3.82 -4.33 -13.51
C TYR A 390 3.40 -2.94 -13.04
N VAL A 391 4.17 -1.90 -13.38
CA VAL A 391 3.82 -0.49 -13.04
C VAL A 391 2.53 -0.08 -13.74
N SER A 392 2.37 -0.39 -15.03
CA SER A 392 1.14 -0.11 -15.79
C SER A 392 -0.09 -0.87 -15.28
N ASN A 393 0.10 -2.02 -14.61
CA ASN A 393 -0.98 -2.84 -14.03
C ASN A 393 -1.17 -2.62 -12.52
N THR A 394 -0.63 -1.53 -11.94
CA THR A 394 -0.86 -1.17 -10.52
C THR A 394 -2.35 -1.13 -10.17
N PHE A 395 -3.20 -0.64 -11.07
CA PHE A 395 -4.66 -0.67 -10.91
C PHE A 395 -5.18 -2.09 -10.68
N SER A 396 -4.80 -3.03 -11.53
CA SER A 396 -5.19 -4.45 -11.44
C SER A 396 -4.71 -5.10 -10.14
N ALA A 397 -3.54 -4.71 -9.62
CA ALA A 397 -3.00 -5.22 -8.37
C ALA A 397 -3.71 -4.65 -7.12
N VAL A 398 -4.10 -3.37 -7.13
CA VAL A 398 -4.57 -2.62 -5.94
C VAL A 398 -6.10 -2.56 -5.84
N ALA A 399 -6.81 -2.41 -6.97
CA ALA A 399 -8.23 -2.04 -7.00
C ALA A 399 -9.15 -2.97 -6.18
N PHE A 400 -8.93 -4.29 -6.23
CA PHE A 400 -9.83 -5.24 -5.58
C PHE A 400 -9.93 -5.06 -4.06
N VAL A 401 -8.83 -4.67 -3.39
CA VAL A 401 -8.80 -4.41 -1.94
C VAL A 401 -9.72 -3.25 -1.59
N PHE A 402 -9.62 -2.15 -2.34
CA PHE A 402 -10.41 -0.95 -2.12
C PHE A 402 -11.87 -1.11 -2.60
N LEU A 403 -12.13 -1.95 -3.60
CA LEU A 403 -13.49 -2.38 -3.97
C LEU A 403 -14.16 -3.17 -2.84
N PHE A 404 -13.46 -4.11 -2.19
CA PHE A 404 -14.00 -4.85 -1.05
C PHE A 404 -14.27 -3.94 0.16
N ILE A 405 -13.31 -3.06 0.52
CA ILE A 405 -13.48 -2.08 1.59
C ILE A 405 -14.67 -1.16 1.30
N THR A 406 -14.75 -0.60 0.11
CA THR A 406 -15.82 0.34 -0.28
C THR A 406 -17.18 -0.35 -0.40
N GLY A 407 -17.23 -1.56 -0.98
CA GLY A 407 -18.45 -2.38 -1.02
C GLY A 407 -18.97 -2.75 0.38
N TYR A 408 -18.06 -3.00 1.33
CA TYR A 408 -18.42 -3.21 2.74
C TYR A 408 -18.93 -1.92 3.40
N ILE A 409 -18.23 -0.79 3.22
CA ILE A 409 -18.66 0.53 3.71
C ILE A 409 -20.04 0.89 3.17
N ILE A 410 -20.32 0.66 1.89
CA ILE A 410 -21.64 0.92 1.29
C ILE A 410 -22.70 -0.05 1.85
N ARG A 411 -22.39 -1.34 2.05
CA ARG A 411 -23.31 -2.32 2.69
C ARG A 411 -23.65 -1.95 4.15
N VAL A 412 -22.71 -1.35 4.88
CA VAL A 412 -22.83 -0.96 6.29
C VAL A 412 -23.47 0.42 6.47
N THR A 413 -23.14 1.41 5.64
CA THR A 413 -23.72 2.77 5.72
C THR A 413 -25.04 2.88 4.95
N GLY A 414 -25.10 2.32 3.74
CA GLY A 414 -26.15 2.55 2.74
C GLY A 414 -25.91 3.76 1.83
N ARG A 415 -24.81 4.50 2.00
CA ARG A 415 -24.53 5.78 1.33
C ARG A 415 -23.17 5.75 0.64
N PHE A 416 -23.09 6.29 -0.59
CA PHE A 416 -21.84 6.30 -1.37
C PHE A 416 -21.38 7.70 -1.82
N LYS A 417 -22.25 8.72 -1.85
CA LYS A 417 -21.87 10.05 -2.39
C LYS A 417 -20.71 10.71 -1.65
N TRP A 418 -20.65 10.57 -0.33
CA TRP A 418 -19.59 11.14 0.50
C TRP A 418 -18.20 10.53 0.21
N ILE A 419 -18.15 9.28 -0.27
CA ILE A 419 -16.90 8.59 -0.61
C ILE A 419 -16.29 9.21 -1.88
N LEU A 420 -17.13 9.58 -2.85
CA LEU A 420 -16.72 10.29 -4.07
C LEU A 420 -16.06 11.65 -3.77
N TRP A 421 -16.59 12.39 -2.78
CA TRP A 421 -16.03 13.68 -2.35
C TRP A 421 -14.64 13.58 -1.71
N PHE A 422 -14.24 12.41 -1.20
CA PHE A 422 -12.87 12.16 -0.75
C PHE A 422 -11.96 11.71 -1.91
N CYS A 423 -12.44 10.79 -2.75
CA CYS A 423 -11.63 10.18 -3.80
C CYS A 423 -11.32 11.14 -4.96
N LEU A 424 -12.22 12.08 -5.26
CA LEU A 424 -12.02 13.03 -6.36
C LEU A 424 -10.85 14.01 -6.10
N PRO A 425 -10.76 14.70 -4.94
CA PRO A 425 -9.56 15.43 -4.55
C PRO A 425 -8.29 14.57 -4.58
N LEU A 426 -8.34 13.33 -4.10
CA LEU A 426 -7.19 12.41 -4.09
C LEU A 426 -6.67 12.11 -5.51
N TYR A 427 -7.56 11.89 -6.48
CA TYR A 427 -7.17 11.66 -7.87
C TYR A 427 -6.57 12.91 -8.54
N VAL A 428 -7.15 14.09 -8.29
CA VAL A 428 -6.61 15.37 -8.81
C VAL A 428 -5.25 15.70 -8.17
N PHE A 429 -5.09 15.44 -6.86
CA PHE A 429 -3.81 15.56 -6.16
C PHE A 429 -2.76 14.60 -6.74
N ALA A 430 -3.12 13.34 -6.98
CA ALA A 430 -2.24 12.36 -7.60
C ALA A 430 -1.84 12.73 -9.04
N LEU A 431 -2.70 13.41 -9.81
CA LEU A 431 -2.33 13.96 -11.12
C LEU A 431 -1.30 15.08 -10.97
N GLY A 432 -1.48 16.00 -10.00
CA GLY A 432 -0.50 17.03 -9.67
C GLY A 432 0.87 16.46 -9.28
N LEU A 433 0.90 15.42 -8.44
CA LEU A 433 2.13 14.71 -8.10
C LEU A 433 2.73 13.98 -9.31
N MET A 434 1.92 13.31 -10.13
CA MET A 434 2.40 12.60 -11.33
C MET A 434 3.03 13.56 -12.36
N ILE A 435 2.50 14.78 -12.52
CA ILE A 435 3.12 15.84 -13.35
C ILE A 435 4.55 16.16 -12.87
N HIS A 436 4.77 16.17 -11.56
CA HIS A 436 6.09 16.44 -10.97
C HIS A 436 7.04 15.22 -11.04
N PHE A 437 6.53 14.01 -10.77
CA PHE A 437 7.37 12.80 -10.66
C PHE A 437 7.58 12.02 -11.96
N ARG A 438 6.69 12.14 -12.97
CA ARG A 438 6.83 11.47 -14.28
C ARG A 438 7.76 12.26 -15.22
N GLN A 439 8.98 12.51 -14.74
CA GLN A 439 10.03 13.27 -15.42
C GLN A 439 11.26 12.40 -15.69
N PRO A 440 12.13 12.76 -16.66
CA PRO A 440 13.44 12.14 -16.82
C PRO A 440 14.25 12.23 -15.53
N ASN A 441 14.93 11.14 -15.16
CA ASN A 441 15.63 10.94 -13.88
C ASN A 441 14.72 10.86 -12.63
N GLY A 442 13.38 10.87 -12.78
CA GLY A 442 12.45 10.69 -11.66
C GLY A 442 12.52 9.27 -11.07
N TYR A 443 12.54 9.16 -9.74
CA TYR A 443 12.56 7.86 -9.05
C TYR A 443 11.23 7.11 -9.22
N ILE A 444 11.30 5.90 -9.77
CA ILE A 444 10.13 5.08 -10.16
C ILE A 444 9.15 4.81 -9.00
N GLY A 445 9.62 4.77 -7.75
CA GLY A 445 8.75 4.59 -6.58
C GLY A 445 7.70 5.69 -6.40
N TYR A 446 8.00 6.93 -6.81
CA TYR A 446 7.01 8.03 -6.75
C TYR A 446 5.96 7.93 -7.86
N ILE A 447 6.34 7.41 -9.05
CA ILE A 447 5.39 7.10 -10.12
C ILE A 447 4.44 5.99 -9.63
N VAL A 448 4.97 4.90 -9.06
CA VAL A 448 4.17 3.81 -8.47
C VAL A 448 3.26 4.31 -7.35
N MET A 449 3.73 5.20 -6.46
CA MET A 449 2.90 5.83 -5.43
C MET A 449 1.70 6.58 -6.03
N CYS A 450 1.91 7.36 -7.10
CA CYS A 450 0.82 8.07 -7.77
C CYS A 450 -0.15 7.10 -8.48
N GLU A 451 0.36 6.03 -9.12
CA GLU A 451 -0.50 4.97 -9.68
C GLU A 451 -1.32 4.26 -8.59
N ILE A 452 -0.80 4.08 -7.37
CA ILE A 452 -1.58 3.55 -6.23
C ILE A 452 -2.73 4.51 -5.87
N PHE A 453 -2.50 5.82 -5.81
CA PHE A 453 -3.57 6.79 -5.53
C PHE A 453 -4.64 6.85 -6.65
N PHE A 454 -4.24 6.72 -7.91
CA PHE A 454 -5.17 6.54 -9.04
C PHE A 454 -5.97 5.26 -8.90
N SER A 455 -5.33 4.16 -8.49
CA SER A 455 -5.96 2.85 -8.30
C SER A 455 -7.03 2.86 -7.22
N VAL A 456 -6.77 3.53 -6.09
CA VAL A 456 -7.75 3.71 -5.00
C VAL A 456 -8.98 4.47 -5.51
N SER A 457 -8.76 5.66 -6.09
CA SER A 457 -9.87 6.56 -6.42
C SER A 457 -10.64 6.09 -7.66
N GLY A 458 -9.96 5.62 -8.70
CA GLY A 458 -10.57 5.11 -9.94
C GLY A 458 -11.43 3.88 -9.72
N ALA A 459 -10.98 2.93 -8.89
CA ALA A 459 -11.78 1.77 -8.50
C ALA A 459 -13.06 2.17 -7.75
N ILE A 460 -12.97 3.18 -6.88
CA ILE A 460 -14.11 3.71 -6.14
C ILE A 460 -15.07 4.48 -7.05
N PHE A 461 -14.57 5.25 -8.03
CA PHE A 461 -15.41 5.91 -9.03
C PHE A 461 -16.25 4.88 -9.79
N ILE A 462 -15.62 3.88 -10.42
CA ILE A 462 -16.28 2.84 -11.22
C ILE A 462 -17.40 2.15 -10.42
N LEU A 463 -17.11 1.72 -9.19
CA LEU A 463 -18.09 1.10 -8.30
C LEU A 463 -19.25 2.04 -7.96
N CYS A 464 -18.95 3.30 -7.64
CA CYS A 464 -19.97 4.26 -7.22
C CYS A 464 -20.84 4.75 -8.38
N VAL A 465 -20.31 4.93 -9.60
CA VAL A 465 -21.13 5.32 -10.77
C VAL A 465 -22.05 4.19 -11.20
N GLN A 466 -21.58 2.94 -11.16
CA GLN A 466 -22.43 1.75 -11.42
C GLN A 466 -23.56 1.65 -10.38
N LEU A 467 -23.26 1.79 -9.09
CA LEU A 467 -24.29 1.79 -8.05
C LEU A 467 -25.23 3.00 -8.14
N ALA A 468 -24.76 4.16 -8.59
CA ALA A 468 -25.57 5.36 -8.77
C ALA A 468 -26.61 5.21 -9.89
N VAL A 469 -26.23 4.68 -11.06
CA VAL A 469 -27.20 4.42 -12.14
C VAL A 469 -28.17 3.30 -11.76
N LEU A 470 -27.67 2.20 -11.20
CA LEU A 470 -28.50 1.07 -10.79
C LEU A 470 -29.53 1.47 -9.74
N ALA A 471 -29.19 2.31 -8.77
CA ALA A 471 -30.10 2.77 -7.72
C ALA A 471 -31.15 3.82 -8.18
N THR A 472 -31.38 3.99 -9.49
CA THR A 472 -32.42 4.89 -10.03
C THR A 472 -33.46 4.22 -10.93
N VAL A 473 -33.37 2.90 -11.13
CA VAL A 473 -34.21 2.16 -12.08
C VAL A 473 -34.76 0.85 -11.50
N ASP A 474 -35.79 0.30 -12.15
CA ASP A 474 -36.32 -1.03 -11.86
C ASP A 474 -35.51 -2.14 -12.57
N HIS A 475 -35.69 -3.41 -12.20
CA HIS A 475 -34.90 -4.54 -12.75
C HIS A 475 -34.95 -4.59 -14.29
N GLN A 476 -36.13 -4.36 -14.88
CA GLN A 476 -36.35 -4.33 -16.33
C GLN A 476 -35.53 -3.28 -17.12
N TYR A 477 -34.84 -2.35 -16.44
CA TYR A 477 -33.99 -1.34 -17.08
C TYR A 477 -32.51 -1.39 -16.64
N VAL A 478 -32.12 -2.40 -15.85
CA VAL A 478 -30.75 -2.59 -15.36
C VAL A 478 -29.72 -2.61 -16.49
N ALA A 479 -29.98 -3.38 -17.55
CA ALA A 479 -29.10 -3.48 -18.69
C ALA A 479 -29.07 -2.13 -19.44
N SER A 480 -30.24 -1.63 -19.85
CA SER A 480 -30.41 -0.33 -20.50
C SER A 480 -29.68 0.85 -19.82
N VAL A 481 -29.70 0.95 -18.48
CA VAL A 481 -29.02 2.05 -17.76
C VAL A 481 -27.50 1.82 -17.61
N LEU A 482 -27.06 0.57 -17.43
CA LEU A 482 -25.63 0.22 -17.44
C LEU A 482 -25.02 0.47 -18.81
N ALA A 483 -25.74 0.21 -19.90
CA ALA A 483 -25.27 0.50 -21.24
C ALA A 483 -25.04 1.99 -21.46
N PHE A 484 -25.93 2.86 -20.98
CA PHE A 484 -25.74 4.32 -21.07
C PHE A 484 -24.48 4.80 -20.31
N LEU A 485 -24.18 4.19 -19.15
CA LEU A 485 -22.94 4.43 -18.42
C LEU A 485 -21.70 3.97 -19.24
N PHE A 486 -21.70 2.71 -19.71
CA PHE A 486 -20.59 2.14 -20.50
C PHE A 486 -20.36 2.90 -21.82
N VAL A 487 -21.42 3.40 -22.47
CA VAL A 487 -21.33 4.34 -23.60
C VAL A 487 -20.55 5.59 -23.19
N SER A 488 -20.90 6.22 -22.07
CA SER A 488 -20.29 7.47 -21.61
C SER A 488 -18.79 7.31 -21.33
N GLY A 489 -18.38 6.31 -20.54
CA GLY A 489 -16.98 6.04 -20.27
C GLY A 489 -16.16 5.60 -21.50
N THR A 490 -16.80 4.97 -22.49
CA THR A 490 -16.11 4.53 -23.72
C THR A 490 -15.96 5.66 -24.74
N ILE A 491 -16.94 6.57 -24.84
CA ILE A 491 -16.77 7.86 -25.54
C ILE A 491 -15.65 8.66 -24.86
N GLY A 492 -15.63 8.69 -23.52
CA GLY A 492 -14.59 9.37 -22.76
C GLY A 492 -13.18 8.85 -23.08
N GLY A 493 -13.02 7.53 -23.15
CA GLY A 493 -11.76 6.91 -23.60
C GLY A 493 -11.36 7.29 -25.03
N ALA A 494 -12.30 7.28 -25.98
CA ALA A 494 -12.04 7.73 -27.35
C ALA A 494 -11.57 9.19 -27.43
N ILE A 495 -12.20 10.09 -26.66
CA ILE A 495 -11.83 11.51 -26.57
C ILE A 495 -10.44 11.66 -25.91
N GLY A 496 -10.17 10.95 -24.81
CA GLY A 496 -8.87 10.97 -24.13
C GLY A 496 -7.73 10.50 -25.05
N SER A 497 -7.94 9.41 -25.79
CA SER A 497 -6.98 8.92 -26.79
C SER A 497 -6.78 9.90 -27.95
N ALA A 498 -7.83 10.60 -28.41
CA ALA A 498 -7.70 11.66 -29.42
C ALA A 498 -6.89 12.86 -28.91
N VAL A 499 -7.10 13.28 -27.66
CA VAL A 499 -6.27 14.33 -27.01
C VAL A 499 -4.83 13.86 -26.84
N SER A 500 -4.61 12.61 -26.42
CA SER A 500 -3.27 12.03 -26.27
C SER A 500 -2.52 11.99 -27.61
N GLY A 501 -3.15 11.51 -28.69
CA GLY A 501 -2.58 11.48 -30.03
C GLY A 501 -2.29 12.88 -30.60
N ALA A 502 -3.20 13.83 -30.39
CA ALA A 502 -3.00 15.22 -30.79
C ALA A 502 -1.81 15.89 -30.05
N ILE A 503 -1.66 15.63 -28.74
CA ILE A 503 -0.52 16.10 -27.95
C ILE A 503 0.77 15.43 -28.41
N TRP A 504 0.80 14.10 -28.54
CA TRP A 504 1.97 13.32 -28.96
C TRP A 504 2.54 13.83 -30.29
N THR A 505 1.70 13.86 -31.33
CA THR A 505 2.08 14.29 -32.68
C THR A 505 2.58 15.73 -32.74
N ASN A 506 2.04 16.63 -31.90
CA ASN A 506 2.44 18.03 -31.88
C ASN A 506 3.61 18.35 -30.94
N THR A 507 4.02 17.44 -30.05
CA THR A 507 5.03 17.72 -29.01
C THR A 507 6.22 16.76 -29.03
N PHE A 508 6.01 15.45 -29.16
CA PHE A 508 7.11 14.46 -29.04
C PHE A 508 8.09 14.57 -30.22
N LYS A 509 7.58 14.56 -31.47
CA LYS A 509 8.44 14.72 -32.66
C LYS A 509 9.24 16.02 -32.63
N LYS A 510 8.59 17.15 -32.34
CA LYS A 510 9.24 18.48 -32.25
C LYS A 510 10.23 18.61 -31.08
N ALA A 511 10.12 17.76 -30.07
CA ALA A 511 11.10 17.65 -29.00
C ALA A 511 12.29 16.76 -29.41
N LEU A 512 12.07 15.67 -30.17
CA LEU A 512 13.15 14.92 -30.81
C LEU A 512 13.95 15.82 -31.77
N GLU A 513 13.28 16.57 -32.65
CA GLU A 513 13.90 17.54 -33.59
C GLU A 513 14.80 18.55 -32.87
N ARG A 514 14.43 18.95 -31.65
CA ARG A 514 15.17 19.91 -30.81
C ARG A 514 16.31 19.29 -30.01
N TYR A 515 16.15 18.07 -29.51
CA TYR A 515 17.05 17.49 -28.51
C TYR A 515 18.01 16.45 -29.09
N LEU A 516 17.69 15.78 -30.21
CA LEU A 516 18.59 14.78 -30.80
C LEU A 516 19.91 15.43 -31.27
N PRO A 517 21.06 14.81 -30.97
CA PRO A 517 22.34 15.26 -31.51
C PRO A 517 22.35 15.10 -33.04
N GLU A 518 23.18 15.89 -33.72
CA GLU A 518 23.30 15.90 -35.18
C GLU A 518 23.57 14.51 -35.77
N SER A 519 24.31 13.66 -35.04
CA SER A 519 24.55 12.24 -35.35
C SER A 519 23.29 11.39 -35.53
N ALA A 520 22.19 11.72 -34.82
CA ALA A 520 20.95 10.93 -34.79
C ALA A 520 19.75 11.66 -35.42
N GLN A 521 19.92 12.88 -35.94
CA GLN A 521 18.90 13.58 -36.72
C GLN A 521 18.44 12.79 -37.97
N PRO A 522 19.30 12.02 -38.70
CA PRO A 522 18.85 11.16 -39.79
C PRO A 522 17.87 10.06 -39.35
N ASP A 523 18.04 9.51 -38.15
CA ASP A 523 17.20 8.44 -37.60
C ASP A 523 15.88 8.94 -36.99
N LEU A 524 15.66 10.26 -36.93
CA LEU A 524 14.56 10.88 -36.20
C LEU A 524 13.17 10.30 -36.51
N GLN A 525 12.88 10.01 -37.78
CA GLN A 525 11.59 9.41 -38.16
C GLN A 525 11.51 7.92 -37.79
N ALA A 526 12.62 7.19 -37.71
CA ALA A 526 12.65 5.81 -37.21
C ALA A 526 12.49 5.77 -35.69
N ILE A 527 13.16 6.69 -34.97
CA ILE A 527 13.01 6.92 -33.53
C ILE A 527 11.56 7.28 -33.19
N TYR A 528 10.92 8.16 -33.96
CA TYR A 528 9.54 8.59 -33.72
C TYR A 528 8.51 7.46 -33.90
N GLU A 529 8.72 6.56 -34.87
CA GLU A 529 7.73 5.54 -35.27
C GLU A 529 7.96 4.12 -34.73
N SER A 530 9.05 3.86 -34.00
CA SER A 530 9.39 2.53 -33.49
C SER A 530 9.98 2.55 -32.08
N LEU A 531 9.27 1.93 -31.13
CA LEU A 531 9.73 1.75 -29.77
C LEU A 531 11.02 0.87 -29.69
N PRO A 532 11.14 -0.27 -30.41
CA PRO A 532 12.41 -1.00 -30.52
C PRO A 532 13.59 -0.13 -30.95
N VAL A 533 13.41 0.82 -31.89
CA VAL A 533 14.49 1.76 -32.30
C VAL A 533 14.83 2.73 -31.17
N GLN A 534 13.86 3.22 -30.40
CA GLN A 534 14.15 4.02 -29.20
C GLN A 534 14.95 3.22 -28.14
N LEU A 535 14.76 1.90 -28.11
CA LEU A 535 15.38 1.00 -27.13
C LEU A 535 16.79 0.53 -27.51
N THR A 536 17.23 0.62 -28.77
CA THR A 536 18.63 0.30 -29.16
C THR A 536 19.64 1.33 -28.66
N TYR A 537 19.25 2.60 -28.52
CA TYR A 537 20.13 3.64 -27.96
C TYR A 537 20.37 3.38 -26.46
N LYS A 538 21.62 3.08 -26.12
CA LYS A 538 22.08 2.69 -24.78
C LYS A 538 21.82 3.81 -23.75
N VAL A 539 21.42 3.42 -22.54
CA VAL A 539 21.23 4.36 -21.42
C VAL A 539 22.49 5.20 -21.18
N GLY A 540 22.30 6.52 -21.12
CA GLY A 540 23.36 7.49 -20.88
C GLY A 540 24.05 8.04 -22.13
N THR A 541 23.75 7.58 -23.35
CA THR A 541 24.24 8.28 -24.56
C THR A 541 23.43 9.55 -24.83
N PRO A 542 23.98 10.55 -25.55
CA PRO A 542 23.28 11.78 -25.88
C PRO A 542 21.94 11.55 -26.60
N GLU A 543 21.89 10.57 -27.50
CA GLU A 543 20.69 10.17 -28.24
C GLU A 543 19.61 9.66 -27.29
N ARG A 544 19.95 8.74 -26.38
CA ARG A 544 18.99 8.18 -25.43
C ARG A 544 18.49 9.25 -24.46
N LEU A 545 19.38 10.10 -23.94
CA LEU A 545 19.01 11.22 -23.06
C LEU A 545 18.07 12.21 -23.78
N ALA A 546 18.31 12.51 -25.06
CA ALA A 546 17.45 13.35 -25.88
C ALA A 546 16.04 12.75 -26.08
N ILE A 547 15.96 11.45 -26.38
CA ILE A 547 14.68 10.73 -26.51
C ILE A 547 13.92 10.76 -25.16
N GLN A 548 14.62 10.55 -24.04
CA GLN A 548 14.02 10.61 -22.71
C GLN A 548 13.49 12.02 -22.38
N GLN A 549 14.24 13.07 -22.74
CA GLN A 549 13.82 14.46 -22.57
C GLN A 549 12.57 14.80 -23.42
N ALA A 550 12.50 14.29 -24.64
CA ALA A 550 11.31 14.42 -25.49
C ALA A 550 10.08 13.71 -24.88
N TYR A 551 10.26 12.53 -24.29
CA TYR A 551 9.20 11.80 -23.58
C TYR A 551 8.63 12.60 -22.40
N GLY A 552 9.50 13.14 -21.53
CA GLY A 552 9.09 14.00 -20.42
C GLY A 552 8.31 15.24 -20.88
N TYR A 553 8.78 15.90 -21.94
CA TYR A 553 8.13 17.07 -22.53
C TYR A 553 6.70 16.78 -23.04
N ALA A 554 6.47 15.61 -23.62
CA ALA A 554 5.14 15.18 -24.08
C ALA A 554 4.23 14.73 -22.91
N GLN A 555 4.71 13.81 -22.06
CA GLN A 555 3.95 13.23 -20.95
C GLN A 555 3.49 14.29 -19.92
N THR A 556 4.30 15.32 -19.65
CA THR A 556 3.91 16.45 -18.79
C THR A 556 2.63 17.13 -19.29
N ARG A 557 2.48 17.29 -20.62
CA ARG A 557 1.33 17.96 -21.24
C ARG A 557 0.09 17.07 -21.30
N MET A 558 0.28 15.77 -21.53
CA MET A 558 -0.76 14.76 -21.43
C MET A 558 -1.39 14.71 -20.04
N LEU A 559 -0.55 14.67 -18.99
CA LEU A 559 -1.00 14.69 -17.60
C LEU A 559 -1.69 16.01 -17.23
N ALA A 560 -1.16 17.15 -17.67
CA ALA A 560 -1.80 18.45 -17.44
C ALA A 560 -3.19 18.55 -18.11
N ALA A 561 -3.36 18.02 -19.32
CA ALA A 561 -4.65 17.94 -20.00
C ALA A 561 -5.64 17.04 -19.24
N GLY A 562 -5.20 15.86 -18.77
CA GLY A 562 -6.01 14.99 -17.92
C GLY A 562 -6.44 15.67 -16.62
N CYS A 563 -5.51 16.34 -15.94
CA CYS A 563 -5.77 17.10 -14.72
C CYS A 563 -6.82 18.20 -14.92
N ALA A 564 -6.75 18.96 -16.02
CA ALA A 564 -7.72 19.99 -16.33
C ALA A 564 -9.14 19.41 -16.55
N VAL A 565 -9.26 18.26 -17.21
CA VAL A 565 -10.57 17.60 -17.41
C VAL A 565 -11.12 17.03 -16.10
N MET A 566 -10.29 16.45 -15.24
CA MET A 566 -10.75 15.82 -14.00
C MET A 566 -11.45 16.79 -13.04
N VAL A 567 -11.12 18.09 -13.09
CA VAL A 567 -11.80 19.14 -12.30
C VAL A 567 -13.31 19.20 -12.60
N LEU A 568 -13.74 18.87 -13.82
CA LEU A 568 -15.16 18.78 -14.19
C LEU A 568 -15.91 17.68 -13.43
N GLY A 569 -15.20 16.68 -12.90
CA GLY A 569 -15.74 15.64 -12.03
C GLY A 569 -16.39 16.20 -10.76
N PHE A 570 -16.01 17.40 -10.29
CA PHE A 570 -16.64 18.01 -9.10
C PHE A 570 -18.10 18.39 -9.37
N ILE A 571 -18.41 18.84 -10.60
CA ILE A 571 -19.77 19.12 -11.06
C ILE A 571 -20.56 17.80 -11.14
N ALA A 572 -19.95 16.75 -11.68
CA ALA A 572 -20.55 15.42 -11.80
C ALA A 572 -20.94 14.82 -10.43
N VAL A 573 -20.01 14.85 -9.45
CA VAL A 573 -20.28 14.42 -8.07
C VAL A 573 -21.34 15.31 -7.40
N ALA A 574 -21.37 16.61 -7.68
CA ALA A 574 -22.42 17.49 -7.16
C ALA A 574 -23.82 17.08 -7.66
N MET A 575 -23.97 16.73 -8.95
CA MET A 575 -25.25 16.32 -9.58
C MET A 575 -25.82 15.01 -9.02
N ILE A 576 -24.97 14.03 -8.69
CA ILE A 576 -25.38 12.74 -8.13
C ILE A 576 -26.24 12.93 -6.87
N ARG A 577 -27.43 12.32 -6.77
CA ARG A 577 -28.19 12.28 -5.51
C ARG A 577 -27.51 11.37 -4.49
N ASP A 578 -27.50 11.75 -3.22
CA ASP A 578 -27.17 10.80 -2.15
C ASP A 578 -28.36 9.88 -1.90
N ILE A 579 -28.30 8.66 -2.45
CA ILE A 579 -29.34 7.63 -2.40
C ILE A 579 -29.03 6.65 -1.25
N ASN A 580 -30.04 6.03 -0.64
CA ASN A 580 -29.87 5.05 0.43
C ASN A 580 -30.16 3.62 -0.05
N VAL A 581 -29.13 2.93 -0.53
CA VAL A 581 -29.26 1.60 -1.17
C VAL A 581 -29.70 0.48 -0.20
N LYS A 582 -29.80 0.74 1.11
CA LYS A 582 -30.42 -0.19 2.07
C LYS A 582 -31.95 -0.20 2.02
N LYS A 583 -32.58 0.90 1.58
CA LYS A 583 -34.05 1.09 1.60
C LYS A 583 -34.70 0.73 0.25
N MET A 584 -34.00 0.01 -0.62
CA MET A 584 -34.40 -0.22 -2.00
C MET A 584 -34.23 -1.69 -2.36
N SER A 585 -35.27 -2.29 -2.96
CA SER A 585 -35.20 -3.61 -3.60
C SER A 585 -35.20 -3.44 -5.13
N GLN A 586 -34.56 -4.38 -5.82
CA GLN A 586 -34.49 -4.46 -7.29
C GLN A 586 -34.44 -5.92 -7.80
N THR A 587 -34.57 -6.91 -6.92
CA THR A 587 -34.46 -8.34 -7.23
C THR A 587 -35.36 -9.08 -6.26
N LYS A 588 -36.22 -9.98 -6.76
CA LYS A 588 -37.07 -10.82 -5.89
C LYS A 588 -36.17 -11.70 -5.01
N ASP A 589 -36.48 -11.79 -3.71
CA ASP A 589 -35.57 -12.33 -2.69
C ASP A 589 -35.49 -13.87 -2.75
N SER A 590 -34.52 -14.38 -3.52
CA SER A 590 -34.36 -15.80 -3.89
C SER A 590 -33.80 -16.71 -2.77
N ALA A 591 -34.32 -16.59 -1.54
CA ALA A 591 -33.86 -17.37 -0.39
C ALA A 591 -34.88 -17.60 0.77
N LYS A 592 -36.19 -17.73 0.53
CA LYS A 592 -37.11 -18.32 1.53
C LYS A 592 -37.01 -19.87 1.50
N PRO A 593 -36.73 -20.57 2.61
CA PRO A 593 -36.90 -22.02 2.69
C PRO A 593 -38.38 -22.40 2.72
N LEU A 594 -38.75 -23.48 2.02
CA LEU A 594 -40.06 -24.12 2.17
C LEU A 594 -40.09 -24.99 3.44
N GLU A 595 -40.15 -24.36 4.61
CA GLU A 595 -40.39 -25.04 5.87
C GLU A 595 -41.90 -25.13 6.18
N ARG A 596 -42.28 -26.22 6.85
CA ARG A 596 -43.67 -26.69 6.94
C ARG A 596 -44.31 -26.18 8.24
N ARG A 597 -45.56 -25.70 8.18
CA ARG A 597 -46.32 -25.24 9.37
C ARG A 597 -46.39 -26.35 10.45
N SER A 598 -46.03 -26.00 11.68
CA SER A 598 -46.57 -26.62 12.91
C SER A 598 -46.47 -25.67 14.11
N ASP A 599 -47.64 -25.25 14.59
CA ASP A 599 -48.03 -24.98 15.98
C ASP A 599 -47.38 -23.88 16.86
N ILE A 600 -48.21 -22.84 17.08
CA ILE A 600 -48.68 -22.34 18.40
C ILE A 600 -47.64 -21.97 19.48
N GLY A 601 -47.68 -20.70 19.93
CA GLY A 601 -47.85 -20.47 21.39
C GLY A 601 -47.17 -19.27 22.05
N LYS A 602 -47.91 -18.13 22.14
CA LYS A 602 -47.77 -17.04 23.14
C LYS A 602 -46.45 -16.25 23.15
N GLY A 603 -46.54 -14.94 23.39
CA GLY A 603 -45.38 -14.04 23.48
C GLY A 603 -45.27 -13.32 24.82
N LYS A 604 -44.21 -12.52 24.96
CA LYS A 604 -44.08 -11.42 25.94
C LYS A 604 -43.09 -10.39 25.40
N GLU A 605 -43.23 -9.15 25.87
CA GLU A 605 -42.31 -8.06 25.55
C GLU A 605 -40.99 -8.22 26.29
N CYS A 606 -39.87 -7.85 25.64
CA CYS A 606 -38.75 -7.21 26.32
C CYS A 606 -37.87 -6.42 25.35
N SER A 607 -37.05 -5.53 25.92
CA SER A 607 -36.24 -4.53 25.23
C SER A 607 -34.92 -5.10 24.67
N VAL A 608 -34.23 -4.28 23.87
CA VAL A 608 -33.01 -4.65 23.16
C VAL A 608 -31.78 -4.65 24.06
N SER A 609 -31.03 -5.76 24.05
CA SER A 609 -29.59 -5.76 24.30
C SER A 609 -28.90 -6.68 23.27
N LEU A 610 -27.84 -6.20 22.63
CA LEU A 610 -26.98 -7.00 21.76
C LEU A 610 -25.87 -7.64 22.59
N GLY A 611 -25.82 -8.97 22.67
CA GLY A 611 -24.76 -9.67 23.40
C GLY A 611 -24.88 -11.20 23.33
N ASP A 612 -23.99 -11.80 22.53
CA ASP A 612 -23.55 -13.21 22.57
C ASP A 612 -24.57 -14.35 22.34
N ASN A 613 -24.02 -15.58 22.27
CA ASN A 613 -24.70 -16.89 22.21
C ASN A 613 -25.54 -17.23 20.95
N LEU A 614 -24.90 -17.31 19.78
CA LEU A 614 -25.45 -18.08 18.64
C LEU A 614 -24.40 -18.72 17.69
N TRP A 615 -23.33 -19.30 18.25
CA TRP A 615 -22.31 -20.08 17.49
C TRP A 615 -21.76 -21.29 18.27
N ALA A 616 -22.63 -22.21 18.71
CA ALA A 616 -22.23 -23.49 19.30
C ALA A 616 -23.14 -24.64 18.81
N ALA A 617 -22.53 -25.76 18.38
CA ALA A 617 -23.13 -26.90 17.66
C ALA A 617 -23.83 -26.54 16.32
N GLY A 618 -23.71 -27.29 15.21
CA GLY A 618 -23.02 -28.56 14.96
C GLY A 618 -24.03 -29.65 14.58
N HIS A 619 -24.01 -30.30 13.41
CA HIS A 619 -23.11 -30.24 12.23
C HIS A 619 -24.01 -30.17 10.94
N ASN A 620 -23.72 -30.64 9.71
CA ASN A 620 -22.58 -31.33 9.10
C ASN A 620 -22.55 -31.16 7.56
N PHE A 621 -21.47 -30.56 7.00
CA PHE A 621 -20.82 -30.79 5.69
C PHE A 621 -19.93 -29.55 5.34
N PRO A 622 -18.62 -29.72 5.05
CA PRO A 622 -17.68 -28.59 5.03
C PRO A 622 -17.56 -27.88 3.66
N ILE A 623 -18.32 -26.79 3.48
CA ILE A 623 -18.07 -25.81 2.39
C ILE A 623 -17.14 -24.67 2.87
N ARG A 624 -16.90 -24.53 4.18
CA ARG A 624 -16.19 -23.40 4.80
C ARG A 624 -14.67 -23.48 4.63
N ASP A 625 -14.11 -24.70 4.62
CA ASP A 625 -12.66 -24.90 4.78
C ASP A 625 -11.87 -24.77 3.47
N ILE A 626 -12.42 -25.19 2.33
CA ILE A 626 -11.70 -25.12 1.03
C ILE A 626 -11.50 -23.67 0.57
N PHE A 627 -12.55 -22.84 0.64
CA PHE A 627 -12.52 -21.46 0.13
C PHE A 627 -11.77 -20.47 1.02
N THR A 628 -11.55 -20.79 2.30
CA THR A 628 -10.91 -19.88 3.26
C THR A 628 -9.47 -20.30 3.56
N VAL A 629 -9.20 -21.60 3.76
CA VAL A 629 -7.91 -22.04 4.33
C VAL A 629 -6.79 -22.05 3.28
N ILE A 630 -7.05 -22.49 2.04
CA ILE A 630 -6.02 -22.62 1.00
C ILE A 630 -5.50 -21.23 0.58
N THR A 631 -6.41 -20.33 0.21
CA THR A 631 -6.07 -18.99 -0.30
C THR A 631 -5.42 -18.12 0.77
N LEU A 632 -5.94 -18.12 2.01
CA LEU A 632 -5.40 -17.24 3.07
C LEU A 632 -4.12 -17.79 3.71
N ARG A 633 -3.90 -19.11 3.82
CA ARG A 633 -2.62 -19.63 4.34
C ARG A 633 -1.45 -19.43 3.39
N ALA A 634 -1.71 -19.34 2.08
CA ALA A 634 -0.70 -18.90 1.12
C ALA A 634 -0.46 -17.38 1.22
N ILE A 635 -1.53 -16.57 1.20
CA ILE A 635 -1.44 -15.10 1.12
C ILE A 635 -1.04 -14.43 2.46
N PHE A 636 -1.23 -15.05 3.62
CA PHE A 636 -0.70 -14.54 4.89
C PHE A 636 0.67 -15.13 5.30
N ARG A 637 1.25 -16.03 4.50
CA ARG A 637 2.67 -16.44 4.62
C ARG A 637 3.60 -15.67 3.67
N LEU A 638 3.05 -14.83 2.78
CA LEU A 638 3.80 -13.96 1.88
C LEU A 638 3.27 -12.53 2.02
N HIS A 639 4.16 -11.55 2.22
CA HIS A 639 3.85 -10.13 2.37
C HIS A 639 3.06 -9.72 3.63
N LYS A 640 3.79 -9.64 4.75
CA LYS A 640 3.92 -8.38 5.50
C LYS A 640 5.31 -8.29 6.17
N SER A 641 5.79 -7.06 6.36
CA SER A 641 6.95 -6.67 7.19
C SER A 641 8.40 -7.05 6.82
N TYR A 642 8.69 -7.82 5.76
CA TYR A 642 10.09 -8.24 5.47
C TYR A 642 10.81 -7.63 4.25
N PHE A 643 10.12 -6.95 3.33
CA PHE A 643 10.78 -6.33 2.16
C PHE A 643 11.46 -4.97 2.43
N ALA A 644 11.34 -4.43 3.65
CA ALA A 644 11.93 -3.14 4.03
C ALA A 644 13.39 -3.23 4.55
N SER A 645 13.87 -4.43 4.89
CA SER A 645 15.21 -4.65 5.47
C SER A 645 16.22 -5.28 4.51
N MET A 646 15.79 -5.84 3.37
CA MET A 646 16.69 -6.43 2.38
C MET A 646 17.25 -5.37 1.43
N GLN A 647 18.46 -4.86 1.71
CA GLN A 647 19.21 -3.99 0.79
C GLN A 647 19.79 -4.77 -0.41
N PHE A 648 18.94 -5.14 -1.37
CA PHE A 648 19.41 -5.59 -2.70
C PHE A 648 20.01 -4.42 -3.49
N SER A 649 21.31 -4.22 -3.35
CA SER A 649 22.10 -3.20 -4.05
C SER A 649 22.28 -3.52 -5.54
N ARG A 650 21.23 -3.35 -6.35
CA ARG A 650 21.33 -3.33 -7.83
C ARG A 650 22.05 -2.06 -8.32
N GLN A 651 23.38 -2.12 -8.44
CA GLN A 651 24.12 -1.25 -9.37
C GLN A 651 24.16 -1.89 -10.78
N MET A 652 24.29 -1.07 -11.82
CA MET A 652 24.30 -1.55 -13.21
C MET A 652 25.70 -1.98 -13.65
N GLY A 653 25.80 -3.21 -14.18
CA GLY A 653 26.98 -3.72 -14.89
C GLY A 653 27.83 -4.69 -14.06
N GLY A 654 27.65 -6.00 -14.30
CA GLY A 654 28.29 -7.08 -13.54
C GLY A 654 27.47 -7.44 -12.31
N GLU A 655 26.93 -8.66 -12.27
CA GLU A 655 26.08 -9.09 -11.15
C GLU A 655 26.92 -9.32 -9.88
N THR A 656 26.48 -8.73 -8.78
CA THR A 656 27.08 -8.87 -7.44
C THR A 656 25.93 -8.94 -6.45
N THR A 657 25.87 -10.01 -5.64
CA THR A 657 24.80 -10.24 -4.68
C THR A 657 25.41 -10.55 -3.33
N ALA A 658 25.88 -9.49 -2.66
CA ALA A 658 26.39 -9.58 -1.31
C ALA A 658 25.23 -9.90 -0.33
N ILE A 659 25.37 -10.99 0.43
CA ILE A 659 24.38 -11.44 1.42
C ILE A 659 24.92 -11.12 2.79
N ALA A 660 24.63 -9.90 3.26
CA ALA A 660 25.06 -9.46 4.58
C ALA A 660 24.36 -10.30 5.68
N LEU A 661 25.08 -11.29 6.20
CA LEU A 661 24.82 -11.82 7.54
C LEU A 661 24.95 -10.66 8.56
N PRO A 662 24.17 -10.67 9.66
CA PRO A 662 24.10 -9.53 10.58
C PRO A 662 25.44 -9.24 11.30
N ASN A 663 25.59 -8.01 11.80
CA ASN A 663 26.71 -7.50 12.62
C ASN A 663 28.03 -7.16 11.88
N SER A 664 27.95 -6.37 10.81
CA SER A 664 29.11 -5.83 10.07
C SER A 664 29.60 -4.45 10.59
N GLU A 665 29.85 -4.33 11.89
CA GLU A 665 30.44 -3.14 12.55
C GLU A 665 31.83 -2.74 11.97
N GLN A 666 32.33 -1.58 12.38
CA GLN A 666 33.66 -1.05 12.04
C GLN A 666 34.40 -0.66 13.32
N PHE A 667 35.70 -0.97 13.38
CA PHE A 667 36.56 -0.70 14.53
C PHE A 667 37.80 0.08 14.10
N TYR A 668 38.45 0.73 15.07
CA TYR A 668 39.45 1.77 14.85
C TYR A 668 40.75 1.47 15.65
N LEU A 669 41.86 2.08 15.23
CA LEU A 669 43.21 1.84 15.75
C LEU A 669 44.03 3.15 15.83
N ASP A 670 44.43 3.60 17.03
CA ASP A 670 45.15 4.88 17.25
C ASP A 670 46.63 4.86 16.82
N ASN A 671 47.14 6.01 16.38
CA ASN A 671 48.57 6.27 16.13
C ASN A 671 49.24 7.02 17.31
N GLU A 672 50.56 7.20 17.24
CA GLU A 672 51.37 7.92 18.25
C GLU A 672 51.03 9.44 18.41
N ARG A 673 50.06 9.96 17.65
CA ARG A 673 49.52 11.33 17.74
C ARG A 673 48.07 11.38 18.24
N GLY A 674 47.43 10.24 18.49
CA GLY A 674 46.02 10.15 18.85
C GLY A 674 45.06 10.26 17.66
N GLU A 675 45.51 9.94 16.44
CA GLU A 675 44.67 9.87 15.24
C GLU A 675 44.32 8.40 14.92
N THR A 676 43.05 8.11 14.70
CA THR A 676 42.52 6.74 14.68
C THR A 676 42.17 6.25 13.26
N TYR A 677 42.66 5.07 12.86
CA TYR A 677 42.59 4.52 11.49
C TYR A 677 41.90 3.14 11.41
N LEU A 678 41.51 2.73 10.19
CA LEU A 678 40.90 1.43 9.90
C LEU A 678 41.86 0.56 9.09
N ILE A 679 42.22 -0.63 9.60
CA ILE A 679 43.08 -1.60 8.89
C ILE A 679 42.33 -2.93 8.72
N GLN A 680 42.13 -3.32 7.47
CA GLN A 680 41.60 -4.64 7.07
C GLN A 680 42.77 -5.55 6.67
N VAL A 681 42.70 -6.83 7.01
CA VAL A 681 43.57 -7.88 6.45
C VAL A 681 42.74 -8.79 5.56
N SER A 682 43.22 -9.03 4.33
CA SER A 682 42.56 -9.92 3.37
C SER A 682 43.51 -11.03 2.94
N TYR A 683 43.21 -12.26 3.37
CA TYR A 683 43.87 -13.48 2.95
C TYR A 683 43.30 -13.92 1.60
N VAL A 684 44.15 -14.03 0.58
CA VAL A 684 43.77 -14.31 -0.80
C VAL A 684 44.40 -15.62 -1.25
N VAL A 685 43.60 -16.66 -1.43
CA VAL A 685 44.07 -17.93 -2.03
C VAL A 685 44.23 -17.75 -3.55
N ASP A 686 44.98 -18.65 -4.20
CA ASP A 686 45.48 -18.45 -5.58
C ASP A 686 46.20 -17.08 -5.75
N GLY A 687 46.99 -16.68 -4.76
CA GLY A 687 47.71 -15.40 -4.73
C GLY A 687 48.58 -15.14 -5.97
N ASN A 688 49.13 -16.21 -6.56
CA ASN A 688 49.82 -16.20 -7.86
C ASN A 688 49.00 -15.63 -9.04
N ALA A 689 47.67 -15.65 -8.95
CA ALA A 689 46.75 -15.10 -9.94
C ALA A 689 46.03 -13.82 -9.47
N LEU A 690 45.78 -13.69 -8.16
CA LEU A 690 44.84 -12.71 -7.60
C LEU A 690 45.49 -11.56 -6.81
N PHE A 691 46.78 -11.63 -6.48
CA PHE A 691 47.45 -10.63 -5.63
C PHE A 691 47.35 -9.21 -6.19
N LEU A 692 47.71 -8.99 -7.47
CA LEU A 692 47.71 -7.65 -8.08
C LEU A 692 46.32 -7.02 -8.09
N THR A 693 45.28 -7.80 -8.40
CA THR A 693 43.87 -7.38 -8.37
C THR A 693 43.45 -6.97 -6.97
N ALA A 694 43.84 -7.74 -5.94
CA ALA A 694 43.53 -7.43 -4.55
C ALA A 694 44.28 -6.18 -4.05
N THR A 695 45.55 -6.00 -4.42
CA THR A 695 46.32 -4.79 -4.06
C THR A 695 45.79 -3.55 -4.77
N GLU A 696 45.38 -3.65 -6.04
CA GLU A 696 44.79 -2.52 -6.79
C GLU A 696 43.43 -2.12 -6.21
N ALA A 697 42.59 -3.09 -5.84
CA ALA A 697 41.32 -2.82 -5.16
C ALA A 697 41.51 -2.15 -3.80
N ALA A 698 42.52 -2.57 -3.03
CA ALA A 698 42.91 -1.93 -1.77
C ALA A 698 43.48 -0.52 -1.97
N TRP A 699 44.29 -0.31 -3.02
CA TRP A 699 44.86 1.01 -3.34
C TRP A 699 43.77 1.99 -3.76
N ARG A 700 42.85 1.62 -4.66
CA ARG A 700 41.77 2.51 -5.12
C ARG A 700 40.88 3.01 -3.99
N ARG A 701 40.66 2.22 -2.93
CA ARG A 701 39.91 2.65 -1.73
C ARG A 701 40.58 3.81 -0.97
N LYS A 702 41.91 3.95 -1.03
CA LYS A 702 42.69 5.01 -0.36
C LYS A 702 42.38 6.43 -0.87
N ALA A 703 41.73 6.57 -2.03
CA ALA A 703 41.46 7.87 -2.65
C ALA A 703 40.24 8.62 -2.06
N ALA A 704 39.45 7.98 -1.19
CA ALA A 704 38.26 8.59 -0.60
C ALA A 704 38.51 9.01 0.87
N SER A 705 38.25 10.27 1.19
CA SER A 705 38.58 10.92 2.48
C SER A 705 37.94 10.30 3.73
N HIS A 706 36.95 9.41 3.58
CA HIS A 706 36.29 8.71 4.68
C HIS A 706 36.79 7.27 4.90
N PHE A 707 37.72 6.78 4.09
CA PHE A 707 38.30 5.43 4.20
C PHE A 707 39.82 5.51 4.38
N ALA A 708 40.22 5.91 5.59
CA ALA A 708 41.62 6.18 5.95
C ALA A 708 42.42 4.88 6.16
N GLY A 709 42.93 4.30 5.07
CA GLY A 709 43.89 3.19 5.10
C GLY A 709 43.77 2.23 3.92
N GLY A 710 44.91 1.85 3.34
CA GLY A 710 44.99 0.65 2.51
C GLY A 710 45.22 -0.57 3.40
N GLY A 711 44.53 -1.68 3.15
CA GLY A 711 44.64 -2.90 3.95
C GLY A 711 45.87 -3.76 3.65
N ILE A 712 46.13 -4.74 4.52
CA ILE A 712 47.19 -5.76 4.34
C ILE A 712 46.62 -6.88 3.45
N ILE A 713 47.19 -7.07 2.27
CA ILE A 713 46.85 -8.18 1.37
C ILE A 713 47.83 -9.34 1.59
N VAL A 714 47.33 -10.48 2.05
CA VAL A 714 48.11 -11.69 2.29
C VAL A 714 47.83 -12.69 1.18
N ALA A 715 48.61 -12.63 0.11
CA ALA A 715 48.49 -13.54 -1.03
C ALA A 715 49.15 -14.90 -0.73
N ILE A 716 48.35 -15.96 -0.74
CA ILE A 716 48.77 -17.35 -0.52
C ILE A 716 48.69 -18.06 -1.87
N GLY A 717 49.83 -18.44 -2.44
CA GLY A 717 49.90 -18.95 -3.79
C GLY A 717 51.09 -19.88 -4.04
N TYR A 718 51.07 -20.50 -5.21
CA TYR A 718 52.00 -21.55 -5.60
C TYR A 718 53.25 -21.01 -6.31
N PRO A 719 54.35 -21.77 -6.39
CA PRO A 719 55.53 -21.39 -7.17
C PRO A 719 55.13 -21.04 -8.62
N LEU A 720 55.54 -19.86 -9.08
CA LEU A 720 55.17 -19.36 -10.41
C LEU A 720 55.73 -20.27 -11.51
N THR A 721 54.84 -20.72 -12.40
CA THR A 721 55.19 -21.53 -13.58
C THR A 721 54.77 -20.81 -14.86
N ARG A 722 54.86 -21.47 -16.03
CA ARG A 722 54.28 -20.95 -17.29
C ARG A 722 52.74 -20.94 -17.31
N LYS A 723 52.06 -21.31 -16.23
CA LYS A 723 50.58 -21.26 -16.09
C LYS A 723 50.18 -20.41 -14.88
N LEU A 724 49.11 -19.63 -15.04
CA LEU A 724 48.58 -18.70 -14.04
C LEU A 724 48.06 -19.40 -12.76
N TYR A 725 47.55 -20.63 -12.90
CA TYR A 725 47.09 -21.49 -11.81
C TYR A 725 47.84 -22.83 -11.82
N ASP A 726 48.30 -23.28 -10.65
CA ASP A 726 48.75 -24.67 -10.46
C ASP A 726 47.52 -25.54 -10.23
N ALA A 727 47.01 -26.14 -11.31
CA ALA A 727 45.83 -26.99 -11.26
C ALA A 727 45.98 -28.20 -10.34
N ARG A 728 47.19 -28.76 -10.17
CA ARG A 728 47.41 -29.94 -9.31
C ARG A 728 47.36 -29.56 -7.84
N ARG A 729 48.03 -28.48 -7.46
CA ARG A 729 48.07 -28.03 -6.04
C ARG A 729 46.74 -27.42 -5.62
N ARG A 730 46.15 -26.51 -6.42
CA ARG A 730 44.86 -25.90 -6.08
C ARG A 730 43.70 -26.90 -6.05
N SER A 731 43.75 -28.00 -6.82
CA SER A 731 42.77 -29.09 -6.70
C SER A 731 42.83 -29.76 -5.33
N LEU A 732 44.02 -30.02 -4.81
CA LEU A 732 44.20 -30.62 -3.49
C LEU A 732 43.78 -29.63 -2.40
N ASP A 733 44.46 -28.48 -2.36
CA ASP A 733 44.45 -27.57 -1.21
C ASP A 733 43.15 -26.77 -1.06
N LEU A 734 42.34 -26.63 -2.14
CA LEU A 734 41.12 -25.81 -2.17
C LEU A 734 39.82 -26.61 -2.36
N THR A 735 39.84 -27.94 -2.20
CA THR A 735 38.59 -28.74 -2.23
C THR A 735 38.35 -29.47 -0.90
N PRO A 736 37.09 -29.49 -0.40
CA PRO A 736 36.73 -30.21 0.83
C PRO A 736 37.04 -31.70 0.78
N PRO A 737 37.35 -32.37 1.89
CA PRO A 737 37.39 -33.83 1.95
C PRO A 737 36.00 -34.41 1.66
N THR A 738 35.94 -35.52 0.93
CA THR A 738 34.69 -36.19 0.54
C THR A 738 34.61 -37.62 1.08
N PRO A 739 33.41 -38.14 1.43
CA PRO A 739 33.23 -39.51 1.95
C PRO A 739 33.79 -40.61 1.02
N THR A 740 33.77 -40.36 -0.29
CA THR A 740 34.55 -41.10 -1.29
C THR A 740 35.76 -40.25 -1.66
N PRO A 741 37.01 -40.65 -1.32
CA PRO A 741 38.20 -39.86 -1.63
C PRO A 741 38.43 -39.72 -3.14
N VAL A 742 38.57 -38.48 -3.61
CA VAL A 742 38.92 -38.17 -5.01
C VAL A 742 40.45 -37.94 -5.11
N PRO A 743 41.20 -38.72 -5.91
CA PRO A 743 42.66 -38.55 -6.00
C PRO A 743 43.09 -37.12 -6.36
N GLY A 744 44.03 -36.57 -5.60
CA GLY A 744 44.55 -35.21 -5.79
C GLY A 744 43.60 -34.09 -5.38
N HIS A 745 42.58 -34.38 -4.57
CA HIS A 745 41.59 -33.45 -4.03
C HIS A 745 41.38 -33.72 -2.53
N GLY A 746 40.68 -32.83 -1.81
CA GLY A 746 40.29 -33.06 -0.41
C GLY A 746 41.24 -32.57 0.68
N GLY A 747 42.22 -31.73 0.34
CA GLY A 747 43.25 -31.21 1.27
C GLY A 747 42.88 -29.93 2.01
N ALA A 748 41.65 -29.42 1.87
CA ALA A 748 41.24 -28.15 2.45
C ALA A 748 41.46 -28.05 3.98
N ASP A 749 41.20 -29.12 4.73
CA ASP A 749 41.37 -29.14 6.19
C ASP A 749 42.83 -28.98 6.64
N GLU A 750 43.79 -29.52 5.88
CA GLU A 750 45.23 -29.33 6.13
C GLU A 750 45.69 -27.93 5.70
N PHE A 751 45.14 -27.42 4.59
CA PHE A 751 45.51 -26.11 4.06
C PHE A 751 45.02 -24.96 4.95
N VAL A 752 43.78 -25.03 5.47
CA VAL A 752 43.30 -24.04 6.46
C VAL A 752 44.06 -24.17 7.79
N ASP A 753 44.47 -25.38 8.18
CA ASP A 753 45.35 -25.60 9.34
C ASP A 753 46.69 -24.88 9.18
N PHE A 754 47.28 -24.91 7.98
CA PHE A 754 48.49 -24.15 7.66
C PHE A 754 48.25 -22.63 7.71
N ILE A 755 47.13 -22.15 7.16
CA ILE A 755 46.76 -20.72 7.21
C ILE A 755 46.64 -20.26 8.66
N ASP A 756 45.92 -21.01 9.50
CA ASP A 756 45.66 -20.65 10.88
C ASP A 756 46.90 -20.79 11.78
N LYS A 757 47.59 -21.93 11.71
CA LYS A 757 48.66 -22.29 12.66
C LYS A 757 50.05 -21.78 12.22
N LYS A 758 50.19 -21.22 11.01
CA LYS A 758 51.44 -20.64 10.49
C LYS A 758 51.26 -19.25 9.89
N VAL A 759 50.35 -19.07 8.92
CA VAL A 759 50.28 -17.81 8.15
C VAL A 759 49.74 -16.65 9.00
N ARG A 760 48.60 -16.81 9.69
CA ARG A 760 48.01 -15.77 10.56
C ARG A 760 48.99 -15.32 11.66
N PRO A 761 49.66 -16.22 12.44
CA PRO A 761 50.71 -15.85 13.38
C PRO A 761 51.88 -15.09 12.73
N ALA A 762 52.36 -15.52 11.56
CA ALA A 762 53.47 -14.86 10.87
C ALA A 762 53.10 -13.44 10.41
N VAL A 763 51.86 -13.21 9.95
CA VAL A 763 51.36 -11.88 9.60
C VAL A 763 51.28 -11.00 10.86
N LYS A 764 50.71 -11.50 11.95
CA LYS A 764 50.59 -10.74 13.21
C LYS A 764 51.95 -10.40 13.83
N ALA A 765 52.91 -11.33 13.77
CA ALA A 765 54.31 -11.07 14.17
C ALA A 765 55.06 -10.10 13.24
N ARG A 766 54.61 -9.93 11.98
CA ARG A 766 55.24 -9.03 11.00
C ARG A 766 54.81 -7.56 11.15
N PHE A 767 53.65 -7.33 11.76
CA PHE A 767 53.07 -6.01 12.06
C PHE A 767 52.62 -5.92 13.53
N PRO A 768 53.55 -5.99 14.50
CA PRO A 768 53.20 -6.01 15.94
C PRO A 768 52.52 -4.74 16.46
N GLN A 769 52.58 -3.64 15.70
CA GLN A 769 52.01 -2.34 16.08
C GLN A 769 50.48 -2.22 15.89
N THR A 770 49.80 -3.22 15.31
CA THR A 770 48.35 -3.17 15.11
C THR A 770 47.59 -3.93 16.19
N THR A 771 46.85 -3.20 17.03
CA THR A 771 46.15 -3.71 18.22
C THR A 771 44.81 -4.36 17.94
N SER A 772 44.11 -3.93 16.87
CA SER A 772 42.83 -4.50 16.43
C SER A 772 42.93 -4.94 14.97
N TRP A 773 42.23 -6.02 14.64
CA TRP A 773 42.32 -6.72 13.36
C TRP A 773 40.92 -7.09 12.87
N ARG A 774 40.62 -6.84 11.60
CA ARG A 774 39.51 -7.51 10.90
C ARG A 774 40.07 -8.35 9.78
N GLU A 775 39.93 -9.66 9.90
CA GLU A 775 40.52 -10.66 9.00
C GLU A 775 39.44 -11.22 8.07
N ALA A 776 39.67 -11.11 6.76
CA ALA A 776 38.80 -11.63 5.72
C ALA A 776 39.50 -12.68 4.87
N ILE A 777 38.78 -13.68 4.37
CA ILE A 777 39.29 -14.66 3.41
C ILE A 777 38.57 -14.53 2.06
N TYR A 778 39.33 -14.53 0.97
CA TYR A 778 38.83 -14.42 -0.40
C TYR A 778 39.37 -15.53 -1.31
N GLY A 779 38.50 -16.06 -2.17
CA GLY A 779 38.89 -16.94 -3.25
C GLY A 779 37.87 -17.02 -4.39
N HIS A 780 38.32 -17.57 -5.53
CA HIS A 780 37.55 -17.69 -6.76
C HIS A 780 37.49 -19.15 -7.25
N SER A 781 36.36 -19.61 -7.81
CA SER A 781 36.19 -21.01 -8.26
C SER A 781 36.40 -21.99 -7.09
N TYR A 782 37.37 -22.90 -7.12
CA TYR A 782 37.74 -23.75 -5.98
C TYR A 782 38.18 -22.91 -4.76
N GLY A 783 38.82 -21.75 -4.95
CA GLY A 783 39.08 -20.83 -3.84
C GLY A 783 37.81 -20.26 -3.20
N GLY A 784 36.73 -20.13 -3.97
CA GLY A 784 35.41 -19.73 -3.45
C GLY A 784 34.72 -20.89 -2.73
N LEU A 785 34.86 -22.13 -3.23
CA LEU A 785 34.42 -23.35 -2.56
C LEU A 785 35.16 -23.53 -1.21
N PHE A 786 36.47 -23.32 -1.19
CA PHE A 786 37.29 -23.30 0.02
C PHE A 786 36.84 -22.22 1.02
N ALA A 787 36.56 -21.00 0.56
CA ALA A 787 36.04 -19.95 1.43
C ALA A 787 34.68 -20.31 2.06
N LEU A 788 33.79 -21.00 1.32
CA LEU A 788 32.54 -21.54 1.88
C LEU A 788 32.78 -22.68 2.88
N HIS A 789 33.70 -23.59 2.57
CA HIS A 789 34.05 -24.72 3.44
C HIS A 789 34.58 -24.22 4.79
N VAL A 790 35.53 -23.28 4.79
CA VAL A 790 36.06 -22.70 6.03
C VAL A 790 35.01 -21.88 6.78
N LEU A 791 33.99 -21.31 6.12
CA LEU A 791 32.84 -20.71 6.80
C LEU A 791 31.99 -21.77 7.51
N PHE A 792 31.67 -22.89 6.85
CA PHE A 792 30.75 -23.88 7.41
C PHE A 792 31.42 -24.84 8.41
N THR A 793 32.72 -25.12 8.29
CA THR A 793 33.44 -26.00 9.23
C THR A 793 34.21 -25.25 10.32
N ARG A 794 34.64 -24.00 10.08
CA ARG A 794 35.47 -23.21 11.00
C ARG A 794 35.12 -21.70 11.00
N PRO A 795 33.84 -21.32 11.24
CA PRO A 795 33.31 -19.95 11.12
C PRO A 795 34.03 -18.89 11.96
N GLN A 796 34.68 -19.31 13.04
CA GLN A 796 35.38 -18.45 14.00
C GLN A 796 36.77 -17.99 13.53
N LEU A 797 37.23 -18.42 12.35
CA LEU A 797 38.58 -18.06 11.87
C LEU A 797 38.65 -16.70 11.19
N PHE A 798 37.57 -16.19 10.59
CA PHE A 798 37.55 -14.92 9.86
C PHE A 798 36.27 -14.13 10.11
N ASP A 799 36.35 -12.79 10.15
CA ASP A 799 35.20 -11.90 10.29
C ASP A 799 34.36 -11.79 9.02
N CYS A 800 34.95 -12.16 7.86
CA CYS A 800 34.34 -12.01 6.55
C CYS A 800 34.85 -13.05 5.56
N TYR A 801 33.92 -13.78 4.95
CA TYR A 801 34.16 -14.80 3.93
C TYR A 801 33.67 -14.28 2.59
N ILE A 802 34.54 -14.29 1.57
CA ILE A 802 34.28 -13.66 0.27
C ILE A 802 34.49 -14.72 -0.82
N ALA A 803 33.40 -15.28 -1.33
CA ALA A 803 33.42 -16.36 -2.31
C ALA A 803 32.94 -15.85 -3.68
N SER A 804 33.85 -15.84 -4.67
CA SER A 804 33.54 -15.45 -6.04
C SER A 804 33.44 -16.67 -6.96
N SER A 805 32.31 -16.79 -7.66
CA SER A 805 31.94 -17.94 -8.49
C SER A 805 32.30 -19.30 -7.83
N PRO A 806 31.94 -19.51 -6.54
CA PRO A 806 32.28 -20.73 -5.83
C PRO A 806 31.79 -21.95 -6.59
N SER A 807 32.66 -22.96 -6.73
CA SER A 807 32.35 -24.19 -7.48
C SER A 807 31.42 -25.14 -6.70
N ILE A 808 30.24 -24.65 -6.33
CA ILE A 808 29.22 -25.35 -5.54
C ILE A 808 28.76 -26.65 -6.22
N TRP A 809 28.86 -26.76 -7.54
CA TRP A 809 28.60 -28.00 -8.30
C TRP A 809 29.54 -29.17 -7.94
N TRP A 810 30.68 -28.90 -7.30
CA TRP A 810 31.71 -29.90 -7.01
C TRP A 810 31.19 -31.02 -6.08
N SER A 811 31.63 -32.25 -6.34
CA SER A 811 31.21 -33.48 -5.65
C SER A 811 29.70 -33.56 -5.34
N THR A 812 28.86 -33.35 -6.37
CA THR A 812 27.39 -33.43 -6.28
C THR A 812 26.77 -32.42 -5.31
N ARG A 813 27.47 -31.28 -5.08
CA ARG A 813 27.06 -30.19 -4.19
C ARG A 813 27.18 -30.48 -2.69
N CYS A 814 28.19 -31.26 -2.28
CA CYS A 814 28.47 -31.59 -0.87
C CYS A 814 28.59 -30.36 0.06
N ILE A 815 29.03 -29.21 -0.47
CA ILE A 815 29.08 -27.94 0.28
C ILE A 815 27.70 -27.48 0.79
N LEU A 816 26.61 -27.92 0.16
CA LEU A 816 25.25 -27.67 0.64
C LEU A 816 24.87 -28.54 1.84
N ASP A 817 25.57 -29.66 2.07
CA ASP A 817 25.39 -30.50 3.26
C ASP A 817 26.21 -29.97 4.44
N GLU A 818 27.43 -29.46 4.19
CA GLU A 818 28.18 -28.64 5.15
C GLU A 818 27.37 -27.40 5.56
N ALA A 819 26.76 -26.70 4.60
CA ALA A 819 25.90 -25.55 4.88
C ALA A 819 24.68 -25.90 5.76
N LYS A 820 24.06 -27.08 5.55
CA LYS A 820 22.97 -27.56 6.44
C LYS A 820 23.49 -27.85 7.84
N ALA A 821 24.60 -28.58 7.96
CA ALA A 821 25.17 -28.92 9.26
C ALA A 821 25.55 -27.66 10.07
N PHE A 822 26.19 -26.68 9.43
CA PHE A 822 26.48 -25.37 10.02
C PHE A 822 25.21 -24.62 10.47
N LEU A 823 24.16 -24.63 9.65
CA LEU A 823 22.89 -23.98 10.00
C LEU A 823 22.17 -24.73 11.15
N GLU A 824 22.23 -26.05 11.18
CA GLU A 824 21.58 -26.89 12.19
C GLU A 824 22.31 -26.93 13.54
N ASP A 825 23.61 -26.62 13.60
CA ASP A 825 24.37 -26.48 14.84
C ASP A 825 23.77 -25.40 15.76
N ASN A 826 23.58 -25.73 17.03
CA ASN A 826 23.00 -24.86 18.06
C ASN A 826 24.06 -24.27 19.02
N THR A 827 25.35 -24.54 18.81
CA THR A 827 26.44 -24.10 19.71
C THR A 827 27.09 -22.77 19.32
N LEU A 828 26.54 -22.09 18.30
CA LEU A 828 27.01 -20.80 17.78
C LEU A 828 26.60 -19.61 18.68
N ASP A 829 26.98 -19.64 19.95
CA ASP A 829 26.75 -18.57 20.97
C ASP A 829 27.62 -17.31 20.76
N GLY A 830 28.04 -17.05 19.52
CA GLY A 830 28.97 -15.99 19.15
C GLY A 830 28.59 -15.28 17.86
N ARG A 831 28.89 -13.98 17.82
CA ARG A 831 28.79 -13.07 16.67
C ARG A 831 29.07 -13.77 15.33
N LEU A 832 28.03 -13.97 14.51
CA LEU A 832 28.14 -14.63 13.21
C LEU A 832 29.08 -13.84 12.26
N PRO A 833 29.90 -14.53 11.46
CA PRO A 833 30.77 -13.89 10.47
C PRO A 833 29.97 -13.35 9.27
N SER A 834 30.55 -12.38 8.55
CA SER A 834 29.96 -11.87 7.30
C SER A 834 30.24 -12.81 6.12
N LEU A 835 29.28 -12.95 5.19
CA LEU A 835 29.48 -13.62 3.90
C LEU A 835 29.27 -12.63 2.75
N MET A 836 30.01 -12.79 1.65
CA MET A 836 29.80 -12.06 0.40
C MET A 836 29.93 -13.03 -0.78
N LEU A 837 28.88 -13.09 -1.62
CA LEU A 837 28.83 -13.93 -2.82
C LEU A 837 28.87 -13.07 -4.10
N PHE A 838 29.63 -13.54 -5.08
CA PHE A 838 29.77 -12.93 -6.41
C PHE A 838 29.68 -14.03 -7.48
N TYR A 839 29.19 -13.72 -8.66
CA TYR A 839 29.17 -14.65 -9.80
C TYR A 839 29.08 -13.93 -11.14
N GLY A 840 29.69 -14.48 -12.19
CA GLY A 840 29.47 -14.02 -13.56
C GLY A 840 28.19 -14.65 -14.13
N SER A 841 27.21 -13.85 -14.57
CA SER A 841 26.00 -14.38 -15.21
C SER A 841 26.29 -15.14 -16.53
N PHE A 842 27.41 -14.82 -17.19
CA PHE A 842 27.96 -15.56 -18.33
C PHE A 842 28.60 -16.92 -17.98
N GLU A 843 28.75 -17.28 -16.70
CA GLU A 843 29.26 -18.60 -16.31
C GLU A 843 28.18 -19.70 -16.35
N GLN A 844 26.90 -19.30 -16.32
CA GLN A 844 25.77 -20.18 -16.60
C GLN A 844 25.16 -19.93 -17.99
N ASN A 845 25.18 -18.67 -18.46
CA ASN A 845 24.66 -18.29 -19.78
C ASN A 845 25.76 -17.66 -20.64
N PRO A 846 26.78 -18.42 -21.06
CA PRO A 846 27.86 -17.90 -21.88
C PRO A 846 27.33 -17.45 -23.25
N PRO A 847 27.72 -16.27 -23.75
CA PRO A 847 27.54 -15.94 -25.16
C PRO A 847 28.51 -16.74 -26.04
N GLN A 848 28.15 -16.95 -27.30
CA GLN A 848 29.06 -17.40 -28.35
C GLN A 848 30.10 -16.30 -28.63
N TRP A 849 31.36 -16.68 -28.83
CA TRP A 849 32.40 -15.72 -29.26
C TRP A 849 32.43 -15.59 -30.79
N ASN A 850 32.86 -14.43 -31.29
CA ASN A 850 32.77 -14.07 -32.72
C ASN A 850 33.37 -15.12 -33.68
N ASP A 851 34.46 -15.77 -33.26
CA ASP A 851 35.23 -16.74 -34.05
C ASP A 851 35.04 -18.20 -33.55
N GLU A 852 33.99 -18.47 -32.78
CA GLU A 852 33.76 -19.76 -32.13
C GLU A 852 32.89 -20.72 -32.96
N PRO A 853 33.38 -21.94 -33.27
CA PRO A 853 32.57 -23.00 -33.88
C PRO A 853 31.34 -23.36 -33.05
N LEU A 854 30.21 -23.61 -33.72
CA LEU A 854 28.91 -23.81 -33.06
C LEU A 854 28.89 -25.05 -32.13
N ASP A 855 29.62 -26.10 -32.48
CA ASP A 855 29.82 -27.31 -31.68
C ASP A 855 30.64 -27.04 -30.41
N HIS A 856 31.68 -26.19 -30.49
CA HIS A 856 32.42 -25.73 -29.31
C HIS A 856 31.57 -24.83 -28.41
N TYR A 857 30.79 -23.92 -29.00
CA TYR A 857 29.85 -23.07 -28.26
C TYR A 857 28.78 -23.87 -27.52
N GLU A 858 28.06 -24.76 -28.20
CA GLU A 858 27.04 -25.62 -27.57
C GLU A 858 27.69 -26.57 -26.53
N GLY A 859 28.93 -27.01 -26.75
CA GLY A 859 29.73 -27.72 -25.75
C GLY A 859 30.01 -26.89 -24.49
N ARG A 860 30.48 -25.64 -24.61
CA ARG A 860 30.67 -24.72 -23.47
C ARG A 860 29.35 -24.42 -22.75
N LYS A 861 28.27 -24.24 -23.51
CA LYS A 861 26.91 -23.96 -23.01
C LYS A 861 26.33 -25.15 -22.25
N GLN A 862 26.56 -26.38 -22.70
CA GLN A 862 26.21 -27.58 -21.95
C GLN A 862 26.97 -27.65 -20.62
N VAL A 863 28.30 -27.47 -20.64
CA VAL A 863 29.12 -27.46 -19.41
C VAL A 863 28.69 -26.36 -18.44
N ALA A 864 28.33 -25.17 -18.93
CA ALA A 864 27.77 -24.08 -18.12
C ALA A 864 26.40 -24.43 -17.52
N ALA A 865 25.54 -25.12 -18.29
CA ALA A 865 24.25 -25.62 -17.84
C ALA A 865 24.36 -26.79 -16.85
N ASP A 866 25.45 -27.56 -16.88
CA ASP A 866 25.75 -28.60 -15.89
C ASP A 866 26.33 -28.01 -14.59
N PHE A 867 27.19 -26.99 -14.70
CA PHE A 867 27.76 -26.27 -13.54
C PHE A 867 26.75 -25.36 -12.81
N ARG A 868 25.69 -24.90 -13.49
CA ARG A 868 24.54 -24.17 -12.90
C ARG A 868 24.97 -23.05 -11.94
N MET A 869 25.90 -22.19 -12.37
CA MET A 869 26.62 -21.30 -11.45
C MET A 869 25.72 -20.28 -10.74
N CYS A 870 24.82 -19.62 -11.47
CA CYS A 870 23.85 -18.69 -10.88
C CYS A 870 22.84 -19.43 -10.00
N ASP A 871 22.28 -20.54 -10.49
CA ASP A 871 21.29 -21.33 -9.76
C ASP A 871 21.85 -21.85 -8.43
N ASN A 872 23.05 -22.42 -8.42
CA ASN A 872 23.64 -23.02 -7.22
C ASN A 872 23.95 -21.97 -6.14
N ILE A 873 24.30 -20.75 -6.56
CA ILE A 873 24.51 -19.62 -5.65
C ILE A 873 23.17 -19.11 -5.14
N LEU A 874 22.13 -19.03 -5.98
CA LEU A 874 20.76 -18.71 -5.54
C LEU A 874 20.18 -19.80 -4.62
N ASP A 875 20.40 -21.08 -4.89
CA ASP A 875 19.99 -22.22 -4.04
C ASP A 875 20.63 -22.10 -2.65
N LEU A 876 21.94 -21.81 -2.56
CA LEU A 876 22.64 -21.58 -1.29
C LEU A 876 22.15 -20.30 -0.59
N SER A 877 21.93 -19.22 -1.36
CA SER A 877 21.37 -17.96 -0.85
C SER A 877 20.00 -18.17 -0.21
N LEU A 878 19.14 -18.94 -0.88
CA LEU A 878 17.81 -19.30 -0.42
C LEU A 878 17.90 -20.23 0.78
N LEU A 879 18.78 -21.23 0.80
CA LEU A 879 18.97 -22.13 1.94
C LEU A 879 19.30 -21.34 3.22
N VAL A 880 20.32 -20.47 3.17
CA VAL A 880 20.74 -19.64 4.31
C VAL A 880 19.63 -18.67 4.72
N CYS A 881 19.06 -17.92 3.78
CA CYS A 881 18.02 -16.93 4.08
C CYS A 881 16.71 -17.56 4.57
N PHE A 882 16.26 -18.68 3.99
CA PHE A 882 15.07 -19.40 4.47
C PHE A 882 15.32 -20.03 5.83
N TYR A 883 16.53 -20.52 6.13
CA TYR A 883 16.82 -21.05 7.47
C TYR A 883 16.62 -19.97 8.55
N PHE A 884 17.15 -18.76 8.36
CA PHE A 884 16.93 -17.65 9.30
C PHE A 884 15.50 -17.09 9.28
N LEU A 885 14.80 -17.11 8.14
CA LEU A 885 13.38 -16.69 8.05
C LEU A 885 12.39 -17.69 8.67
N LEU A 886 12.69 -19.00 8.62
CA LEU A 886 11.87 -20.06 9.20
C LEU A 886 12.20 -20.31 10.68
N ASN A 887 13.42 -19.98 11.12
CA ASN A 887 13.83 -19.96 12.51
C ASN A 887 14.08 -18.51 13.00
N PRO A 888 13.06 -17.63 13.03
CA PRO A 888 13.25 -16.20 13.35
C PRO A 888 13.72 -15.93 14.79
N GLY A 889 13.73 -16.93 15.67
CA GLY A 889 14.39 -16.85 16.99
C GLY A 889 15.94 -16.80 16.92
N ARG A 890 16.54 -17.12 15.76
CA ARG A 890 17.99 -16.97 15.48
C ARG A 890 18.37 -15.63 14.84
N ALA A 891 17.41 -14.76 14.50
CA ALA A 891 17.70 -13.33 14.59
C ALA A 891 17.86 -13.03 16.08
N MET A 892 19.00 -12.45 16.50
CA MET A 892 19.38 -12.40 17.93
C MET A 892 18.18 -11.96 18.78
N SER A 893 17.70 -12.88 19.61
CA SER A 893 16.49 -12.72 20.40
C SER A 893 16.84 -12.25 21.80
N GLN A 894 15.94 -11.46 22.37
CA GLN A 894 16.09 -10.86 23.68
C GLN A 894 14.88 -11.12 24.55
N LYS A 895 15.11 -11.23 25.86
CA LYS A 895 14.04 -11.23 26.85
C LYS A 895 13.45 -9.83 26.97
N ALA A 896 12.12 -9.79 27.12
CA ALA A 896 11.35 -8.58 27.34
C ALA A 896 10.10 -8.90 28.18
N LEU A 897 9.60 -7.92 28.93
CA LEU A 897 8.28 -8.00 29.56
C LEU A 897 7.22 -7.44 28.62
N LEU A 898 6.28 -8.31 28.24
CA LEU A 898 5.31 -8.07 27.19
C LEU A 898 3.91 -7.91 27.78
N LEU A 899 3.32 -6.73 27.59
CA LEU A 899 1.87 -6.53 27.68
C LEU A 899 1.24 -7.25 26.48
N ARG A 900 0.63 -8.41 26.70
CA ARG A 900 -0.02 -9.19 25.63
C ARG A 900 -1.47 -8.75 25.38
N LYS A 901 -2.10 -8.12 26.38
CA LYS A 901 -3.45 -7.54 26.34
C LYS A 901 -3.49 -6.35 27.31
N VAL A 902 -4.20 -5.27 26.97
CA VAL A 902 -4.46 -4.17 27.91
C VAL A 902 -5.31 -4.68 29.09
N GLY A 903 -4.98 -4.25 30.31
CA GLY A 903 -5.65 -4.68 31.54
C GLY A 903 -5.23 -6.05 32.05
N THR A 904 -4.07 -6.58 31.63
CA THR A 904 -3.48 -7.81 32.19
C THR A 904 -2.04 -7.58 32.64
N PRO A 905 -1.51 -8.37 33.61
CA PRO A 905 -0.10 -8.35 33.98
C PRO A 905 0.85 -8.43 32.78
N LEU A 906 2.03 -7.81 32.93
CA LEU A 906 3.14 -8.05 32.00
C LEU A 906 3.64 -9.49 32.14
N ALA A 907 4.01 -10.13 31.04
CA ALA A 907 4.55 -11.49 31.05
C ALA A 907 5.88 -11.55 30.29
N LEU A 908 6.83 -12.31 30.83
CA LEU A 908 8.12 -12.54 30.16
C LEU A 908 7.92 -13.21 28.78
N GLY A 909 8.79 -12.86 27.84
CA GLY A 909 8.81 -13.47 26.53
C GLY A 909 9.99 -12.99 25.69
N ASP A 910 10.09 -13.58 24.51
CA ASP A 910 11.15 -13.31 23.55
C ASP A 910 10.67 -12.37 22.44
N ARG A 911 11.53 -11.44 22.04
CA ARG A 911 11.36 -10.58 20.85
C ARG A 911 12.70 -10.44 20.11
N PRO A 912 12.74 -10.06 18.82
CA PRO A 912 14.00 -9.76 18.13
C PRO A 912 14.68 -8.52 18.72
N ILE A 913 16.01 -8.47 18.62
CA ILE A 913 16.79 -7.25 18.83
C ILE A 913 16.64 -6.33 17.60
N PRO A 914 16.26 -5.06 17.77
CA PRO A 914 16.07 -4.11 16.67
C PRO A 914 17.40 -3.61 16.09
N GLN A 915 17.36 -2.98 14.92
CA GLN A 915 18.54 -2.43 14.22
C GLN A 915 18.44 -0.90 14.07
N PRO A 916 19.51 -0.13 14.30
CA PRO A 916 19.44 1.33 14.36
C PRO A 916 19.39 1.97 12.96
N GLY A 917 18.31 2.68 12.70
CA GLY A 917 18.12 3.51 11.49
C GLY A 917 18.86 4.85 11.54
N GLN A 918 18.38 5.81 10.74
CA GLN A 918 18.95 7.17 10.71
C GLN A 918 18.63 7.94 12.01
N ASN A 919 19.63 8.65 12.56
CA ASN A 919 19.57 9.39 13.83
C ASN A 919 19.12 8.54 15.04
N ARG A 920 19.42 7.24 15.03
CA ARG A 920 19.14 6.31 16.12
C ARG A 920 20.43 5.69 16.67
N LEU A 921 20.34 5.13 17.86
CA LEU A 921 21.33 4.26 18.50
C LEU A 921 20.62 2.94 18.85
N LEU A 922 21.34 1.83 18.82
CA LEU A 922 20.95 0.61 19.52
C LEU A 922 21.74 0.59 20.83
N VAL A 923 21.04 0.42 21.94
CA VAL A 923 21.65 0.34 23.28
C VAL A 923 21.30 -0.97 23.95
N LYS A 924 22.27 -1.54 24.66
CA LYS A 924 22.05 -2.56 25.68
C LYS A 924 21.47 -1.85 26.90
N VAL A 925 20.25 -2.22 27.29
CA VAL A 925 19.55 -1.56 28.40
C VAL A 925 20.25 -1.91 29.71
N LEU A 926 20.77 -0.93 30.42
CA LEU A 926 21.34 -1.10 31.76
C LEU A 926 20.25 -0.89 32.82
N VAL A 927 19.51 0.21 32.70
CA VAL A 927 18.44 0.60 33.62
C VAL A 927 17.19 1.03 32.86
N ALA A 928 16.04 0.47 33.22
CA ALA A 928 14.73 0.86 32.72
C ALA A 928 13.89 1.47 33.85
N GLY A 929 13.53 2.75 33.72
CA GLY A 929 12.83 3.49 34.77
C GLY A 929 11.31 3.43 34.60
N LEU A 930 10.61 2.77 35.52
CA LEU A 930 9.15 2.75 35.56
C LEU A 930 8.59 4.08 36.09
N ASN A 931 7.40 4.48 35.63
CA ASN A 931 6.72 5.70 36.04
C ASN A 931 5.20 5.48 36.23
N PRO A 932 4.47 6.41 36.87
CA PRO A 932 3.01 6.37 36.97
C PRO A 932 2.26 6.47 35.63
N HIS A 933 2.92 6.58 34.47
CA HIS A 933 2.27 6.40 33.16
C HIS A 933 2.38 4.96 32.65
N ASP A 934 3.42 4.20 33.02
CA ASP A 934 3.58 2.80 32.64
C ASP A 934 2.46 1.93 33.24
N GLN A 935 2.06 2.20 34.48
CA GLN A 935 0.87 1.59 35.09
C GLN A 935 -0.39 1.84 34.26
N ARG A 936 -0.58 3.07 33.76
CA ARG A 936 -1.70 3.43 32.85
C ARG A 936 -1.54 2.85 31.45
N THR A 937 -0.33 2.54 31.01
CA THR A 937 -0.04 1.82 29.77
C THR A 937 -0.47 0.36 29.88
N ARG A 938 -0.12 -0.32 30.98
CA ARG A 938 -0.55 -1.70 31.28
C ARG A 938 -2.07 -1.77 31.47
N ASP A 939 -2.63 -0.95 32.34
CA ASP A 939 -4.01 -1.10 32.83
C ASP A 939 -5.06 -0.49 31.89
N ALA A 940 -4.75 0.64 31.27
CA ALA A 940 -5.70 1.44 30.48
C ALA A 940 -5.26 1.70 29.03
N GLY A 941 -4.15 1.10 28.57
CA GLY A 941 -3.71 1.17 27.18
C GLY A 941 -3.11 2.52 26.76
N LEU A 942 -2.73 3.38 27.72
CA LEU A 942 -2.07 4.64 27.43
C LEU A 942 -0.80 4.39 26.60
N PHE A 943 -0.67 5.05 25.44
CA PHE A 943 0.44 4.88 24.48
C PHE A 943 0.55 3.52 23.74
N VAL A 944 -0.35 2.56 23.97
CA VAL A 944 -0.29 1.24 23.30
C VAL A 944 -0.70 1.38 21.83
N THR A 945 0.28 1.34 20.92
CA THR A 945 0.08 1.41 19.46
C THR A 945 -0.25 0.06 18.83
N SER A 946 0.33 -1.01 19.37
CA SER A 946 0.17 -2.41 18.94
C SER A 946 0.41 -3.35 20.13
N LEU A 947 0.06 -4.63 19.98
CA LEU A 947 0.31 -5.67 20.98
C LEU A 947 1.05 -6.86 20.33
N PRO A 948 2.02 -7.49 21.01
CA PRO A 948 2.48 -7.21 22.37
C PRO A 948 3.27 -5.89 22.50
N TYR A 949 3.26 -5.28 23.69
CA TYR A 949 3.86 -3.97 23.96
C TYR A 949 4.83 -4.02 25.15
N VAL A 950 6.04 -3.46 25.01
CA VAL A 950 7.06 -3.27 26.07
C VAL A 950 6.88 -1.90 26.74
N LEU A 951 7.13 -1.79 28.04
CA LEU A 951 6.94 -0.58 28.86
C LEU A 951 8.29 0.00 29.35
N ALA A 952 8.23 1.05 30.17
CA ALA A 952 9.30 1.97 30.57
C ALA A 952 9.73 2.92 29.43
N SER A 953 9.42 4.21 29.56
CA SER A 953 9.88 5.26 28.63
C SER A 953 11.10 6.04 29.14
N ASP A 954 11.61 5.71 30.34
CA ASP A 954 12.93 6.12 30.80
C ASP A 954 13.92 4.99 30.54
N LEU A 955 15.03 5.31 29.88
CA LEU A 955 16.07 4.36 29.53
C LEU A 955 17.45 4.90 29.88
N VAL A 956 18.29 4.03 30.44
CA VAL A 956 19.76 4.17 30.43
C VAL A 956 20.36 2.92 29.80
N GLY A 957 21.31 3.11 28.88
CA GLY A 957 21.91 2.00 28.15
C GLY A 957 23.29 2.30 27.59
N GLU A 958 24.08 1.23 27.46
CA GLU A 958 25.37 1.19 26.80
C GLU A 958 25.15 1.15 25.28
N VAL A 959 25.68 2.11 24.53
CA VAL A 959 25.57 2.15 23.07
C VAL A 959 26.33 0.98 22.45
N VAL A 960 25.62 0.04 21.84
CA VAL A 960 26.22 -1.12 21.16
C VAL A 960 26.29 -0.94 19.64
N THR A 961 25.45 -0.08 19.05
CA THR A 961 25.56 0.26 17.61
C THR A 961 25.06 1.67 17.32
N VAL A 962 25.89 2.45 16.62
CA VAL A 962 25.59 3.83 16.22
C VAL A 962 24.93 3.84 14.82
N GLY A 963 23.73 4.40 14.72
CA GLY A 963 23.03 4.59 13.44
C GLY A 963 23.64 5.72 12.58
N ARG A 964 23.15 5.88 11.34
CA ARG A 964 23.69 6.89 10.41
C ARG A 964 23.10 8.28 10.71
N GLY A 965 23.89 9.34 10.58
CA GLY A 965 23.40 10.74 10.59
C GLY A 965 23.91 11.59 11.75
N GLU A 966 23.80 12.92 11.57
CA GLU A 966 24.45 13.97 12.37
C GLU A 966 24.21 13.89 13.88
N HIS A 967 23.02 13.44 14.30
CA HIS A 967 22.71 13.28 15.72
C HIS A 967 23.37 12.03 16.30
N SER A 968 23.39 10.91 15.57
CA SER A 968 24.04 9.67 16.00
C SER A 968 25.55 9.80 16.06
N THR A 969 26.18 10.57 15.16
CA THR A 969 27.65 10.78 15.10
C THR A 969 28.26 11.52 16.30
N LYS A 970 27.45 11.91 17.29
CA LYS A 970 27.90 12.47 18.57
C LYS A 970 28.19 11.40 19.63
N PHE A 971 27.82 10.16 19.33
CA PHE A 971 27.94 9.00 20.20
C PHE A 971 28.85 7.93 19.57
N VAL A 972 29.54 7.17 20.40
CA VAL A 972 30.40 6.04 20.04
C VAL A 972 29.92 4.77 20.75
N VAL A 973 30.36 3.61 20.26
CA VAL A 973 30.11 2.34 20.94
C VAL A 973 30.80 2.35 22.31
N GLY A 974 30.09 1.94 23.36
CA GLY A 974 30.51 2.03 24.75
C GLY A 974 30.10 3.32 25.49
N ASP A 975 29.51 4.32 24.83
CA ASP A 975 28.89 5.45 25.55
C ASP A 975 27.72 4.95 26.41
N HIS A 976 27.70 5.29 27.70
CA HIS A 976 26.47 5.20 28.51
C HIS A 976 25.59 6.41 28.22
N VAL A 977 24.36 6.19 27.76
CA VAL A 977 23.38 7.26 27.46
C VAL A 977 22.09 7.09 28.25
N PHE A 978 21.53 8.20 28.73
CA PHE A 978 20.20 8.27 29.35
C PHE A 978 19.25 9.07 28.46
N GLY A 979 17.98 8.69 28.40
CA GLY A 979 17.07 9.22 27.40
C GLY A 979 15.59 8.91 27.63
N HIS A 980 14.73 9.73 27.01
CA HIS A 980 13.30 9.48 26.95
C HIS A 980 12.94 8.77 25.64
N THR A 981 12.46 7.53 25.75
CA THR A 981 12.28 6.64 24.61
C THR A 981 10.83 6.59 24.16
N PHE A 982 10.55 7.32 23.08
CA PHE A 982 9.25 7.34 22.43
C PHE A 982 9.40 7.65 20.93
N VAL A 983 8.46 7.20 20.10
CA VAL A 983 8.41 7.53 18.67
C VAL A 983 6.99 7.90 18.26
N LYS A 984 6.88 9.01 17.50
CA LYS A 984 5.61 9.62 17.09
C LYS A 984 4.73 8.71 16.22
N ASP A 985 5.36 7.83 15.44
CA ASP A 985 4.72 7.07 14.35
C ASP A 985 4.71 5.53 14.59
N GLY A 986 4.93 5.08 15.82
CA GLY A 986 4.36 3.83 16.39
C GLY A 986 4.77 2.44 15.90
N ASP A 987 5.45 2.29 14.75
CA ASP A 987 5.46 1.05 13.93
C ASP A 987 6.11 -0.25 14.49
N ALA A 988 6.74 -0.24 15.68
CA ALA A 988 7.37 -1.46 16.24
C ALA A 988 7.48 -1.56 17.78
N ASN A 989 7.34 -0.45 18.51
CA ASN A 989 7.67 -0.36 19.95
C ASN A 989 9.04 -1.01 20.30
N ASP A 990 10.09 -0.63 19.57
CA ASP A 990 11.47 -1.09 19.80
C ASP A 990 12.25 -0.24 20.81
N PHE A 991 11.63 0.78 21.40
CA PHE A 991 12.32 1.88 22.10
C PHE A 991 12.21 1.81 23.64
N ASN A 992 11.15 1.20 24.16
CA ASN A 992 10.88 1.17 25.60
C ASN A 992 11.86 0.23 26.36
N GLY A 993 12.03 0.43 27.66
CA GLY A 993 13.15 -0.11 28.45
C GLY A 993 12.98 -1.53 29.02
N LEU A 994 11.77 -2.09 29.16
CA LEU A 994 11.58 -3.45 29.73
C LEU A 994 11.95 -4.59 28.76
N GLN A 995 13.14 -4.51 28.19
CA GLN A 995 13.76 -5.44 27.24
C GLN A 995 15.29 -5.30 27.35
N GLN A 996 16.05 -6.31 26.93
CA GLN A 996 17.52 -6.29 27.09
C GLN A 996 18.24 -5.31 26.15
N TYR A 997 17.66 -5.01 24.99
CA TYR A 997 18.17 -4.07 23.98
C TYR A 997 17.05 -3.21 23.41
N ALA A 998 17.29 -1.90 23.33
CA ALA A 998 16.31 -0.92 22.87
C ALA A 998 16.92 0.07 21.85
N LEU A 999 16.07 0.63 21.00
CA LEU A 999 16.44 1.79 20.18
C LEU A 999 16.30 3.09 20.99
N ALA A 1000 17.27 3.98 20.78
CA ALA A 1000 17.22 5.36 21.26
C ALA A 1000 17.24 6.33 20.06
N ASP A 1001 16.55 7.46 20.16
CA ASP A 1001 16.64 8.55 19.18
C ASP A 1001 17.75 9.51 19.62
N ALA A 1002 18.78 9.69 18.79
CA ALA A 1002 19.99 10.44 19.14
C ALA A 1002 19.77 11.96 19.33
N ARG A 1003 18.52 12.44 19.16
CA ARG A 1003 18.09 13.81 19.49
C ARG A 1003 17.53 13.97 20.91
N PHE A 1004 17.19 12.85 21.56
CA PHE A 1004 16.42 12.81 22.81
C PHE A 1004 17.10 11.96 23.91
N VAL A 1005 18.43 11.85 23.81
CA VAL A 1005 19.31 11.22 24.81
C VAL A 1005 20.54 12.10 25.05
N ALA A 1006 21.20 11.92 26.20
CA ALA A 1006 22.49 12.53 26.51
C ALA A 1006 23.42 11.51 27.19
N LYS A 1007 24.73 11.79 27.28
CA LYS A 1007 25.68 10.86 27.92
C LYS A 1007 25.60 10.97 29.44
N VAL A 1008 25.64 9.84 30.13
CA VAL A 1008 25.64 9.78 31.61
C VAL A 1008 26.91 10.44 32.16
N ALA A 1009 28.06 10.21 31.53
CA ALA A 1009 29.35 10.80 31.91
C ALA A 1009 29.37 12.34 31.93
N ASP A 1010 28.53 12.99 31.10
CA ASP A 1010 28.42 14.46 31.07
C ASP A 1010 27.66 15.03 32.29
N THR A 1011 26.91 14.18 33.01
CA THR A 1011 26.09 14.56 34.18
C THR A 1011 26.83 14.50 35.52
N GLY A 1012 27.83 13.62 35.64
CA GLY A 1012 28.46 13.29 36.93
C GLY A 1012 27.65 12.36 37.85
N LEU A 1013 26.51 11.83 37.40
CA LEU A 1013 25.66 10.88 38.11
C LEU A 1013 25.99 9.42 37.77
N ALA A 1014 25.51 8.47 38.57
CA ALA A 1014 25.44 7.05 38.21
C ALA A 1014 24.28 6.75 37.22
N ASP A 1015 24.34 5.60 36.53
CA ASP A 1015 23.30 5.18 35.57
C ASP A 1015 21.90 5.11 36.21
N ASP A 1016 21.80 4.53 37.41
CA ASP A 1016 20.59 4.46 38.22
C ASP A 1016 19.96 5.86 38.47
N GLU A 1017 20.78 6.83 38.88
CA GLU A 1017 20.36 8.20 39.16
C GLU A 1017 19.92 8.91 37.87
N ALA A 1018 20.69 8.75 36.79
CA ALA A 1018 20.39 9.30 35.47
C ALA A 1018 19.06 8.75 34.90
N SER A 1019 18.69 7.50 35.23
CA SER A 1019 17.39 6.92 34.84
C SER A 1019 16.19 7.61 35.50
N THR A 1020 16.39 8.40 36.55
CA THR A 1020 15.32 9.13 37.25
C THR A 1020 14.98 10.49 36.61
N ILE A 1021 15.70 10.88 35.56
CA ILE A 1021 15.56 12.16 34.86
C ILE A 1021 14.55 12.16 33.70
N PRO A 1022 14.52 11.16 32.78
CA PRO A 1022 14.01 11.39 31.42
C PRO A 1022 12.55 11.83 31.29
N VAL A 1023 11.59 11.19 31.95
CA VAL A 1023 10.18 11.65 31.97
C VAL A 1023 9.92 12.63 33.10
N ILE A 1024 10.50 12.40 34.28
CA ILE A 1024 10.20 13.16 35.50
C ILE A 1024 10.51 14.65 35.33
N VAL A 1025 11.68 14.98 34.77
CA VAL A 1025 12.14 16.37 34.55
C VAL A 1025 11.57 16.93 33.25
N LEU A 1026 11.52 16.13 32.18
CA LEU A 1026 10.99 16.54 30.87
C LEU A 1026 9.51 16.94 30.92
N ALA A 1027 8.69 16.25 31.73
CA ALA A 1027 7.28 16.61 31.88
C ALA A 1027 7.10 18.00 32.52
N GLY A 1028 7.88 18.34 33.55
CA GLY A 1028 7.91 19.67 34.14
C GLY A 1028 8.48 20.73 33.17
N PHE A 1029 9.53 20.38 32.43
CA PHE A 1029 10.15 21.26 31.44
C PHE A 1029 9.19 21.62 30.30
N ILE A 1030 8.48 20.62 29.73
CA ILE A 1030 7.49 20.87 28.66
C ILE A 1030 6.30 21.66 29.23
N ALA A 1031 5.84 21.37 30.45
CA ALA A 1031 4.75 22.13 31.07
C ALA A 1031 5.08 23.62 31.29
N LEU A 1032 6.33 23.94 31.64
CA LEU A 1032 6.81 25.32 31.77
C LEU A 1032 7.04 26.00 30.41
N PHE A 1033 7.82 25.38 29.52
CA PHE A 1033 8.46 26.09 28.41
C PHE A 1033 7.97 25.74 27.00
N SER A 1034 7.11 24.73 26.82
CA SER A 1034 6.51 24.45 25.50
C SER A 1034 5.32 25.38 25.21
N SER A 1035 4.97 25.53 23.93
CA SER A 1035 3.79 26.29 23.50
C SER A 1035 2.45 25.62 23.83
N SER A 1036 2.45 24.30 24.12
CA SER A 1036 1.29 23.60 24.67
C SER A 1036 1.16 23.81 26.18
N GLY A 1037 2.29 23.92 26.89
CA GLY A 1037 2.41 24.35 28.28
C GLY A 1037 2.13 25.85 28.49
N LEU A 1038 2.80 26.44 29.49
CA LEU A 1038 2.67 27.85 29.84
C LEU A 1038 3.31 28.80 28.80
N GLY A 1039 4.13 28.30 27.88
CA GLY A 1039 4.77 29.10 26.84
C GLY A 1039 5.88 30.04 27.32
N LEU A 1040 6.44 29.80 28.51
CA LEU A 1040 7.58 30.56 29.02
C LEU A 1040 8.83 30.32 28.14
N PRO A 1041 9.68 31.31 27.89
CA PRO A 1041 10.86 31.09 27.07
C PRO A 1041 11.85 30.13 27.78
N PRO A 1042 12.37 29.08 27.11
CA PRO A 1042 13.38 28.20 27.72
C PRO A 1042 14.61 28.99 28.20
N PRO A 1043 15.26 28.65 29.33
CA PRO A 1043 16.37 29.45 29.89
C PRO A 1043 17.59 29.59 28.95
N PHE A 1044 17.78 28.66 28.01
CA PHE A 1044 18.82 28.68 26.99
C PHE A 1044 18.42 29.45 25.70
N SER A 1045 17.21 29.99 25.62
CA SER A 1045 16.69 30.67 24.43
C SER A 1045 16.97 32.18 24.48
N PRO A 1046 17.19 32.86 23.33
CA PRO A 1046 17.42 34.32 23.32
C PRO A 1046 16.27 35.13 23.94
N ALA A 1047 15.04 34.62 23.86
CA ALA A 1047 13.85 35.28 24.41
C ALA A 1047 13.84 35.32 25.96
N ALA A 1048 14.58 34.43 26.63
CA ALA A 1048 14.68 34.43 28.09
C ALA A 1048 15.36 35.71 28.63
N GLY A 1049 16.33 36.27 27.90
CA GLY A 1049 16.99 37.52 28.27
C GLY A 1049 16.11 38.77 28.19
N SER A 1050 14.90 38.64 27.63
CA SER A 1050 13.90 39.71 27.52
C SER A 1050 12.62 39.48 28.35
N PHE A 1051 12.56 38.40 29.12
CA PHE A 1051 11.37 38.00 29.88
C PHE A 1051 11.58 38.19 31.39
N ASP A 1052 10.63 38.85 32.06
CA ASP A 1052 10.71 39.12 33.49
C ASP A 1052 10.26 37.90 34.33
N PHE A 1053 11.18 36.95 34.48
CA PHE A 1053 11.00 35.83 35.40
C PHE A 1053 10.93 36.30 36.87
N ALA A 1054 11.57 37.40 37.25
CA ALA A 1054 11.59 37.87 38.64
C ALA A 1054 10.21 38.40 39.09
N ALA A 1055 9.44 39.02 38.19
CA ALA A 1055 8.04 39.37 38.42
C ALA A 1055 7.07 38.18 38.30
N THR A 1056 7.50 37.06 37.70
CA THR A 1056 6.65 35.90 37.45
C THR A 1056 6.33 35.13 38.74
N THR A 1057 5.04 34.81 38.93
CA THR A 1057 4.55 33.93 40.00
C THR A 1057 3.99 32.64 39.41
N LEU A 1058 4.34 31.50 40.00
CA LEU A 1058 3.94 30.15 39.59
C LEU A 1058 3.36 29.36 40.78
N LEU A 1059 2.20 28.74 40.58
CA LEU A 1059 1.65 27.74 41.49
C LEU A 1059 1.96 26.31 40.99
N VAL A 1060 2.50 25.46 41.86
CA VAL A 1060 2.77 24.04 41.59
C VAL A 1060 1.93 23.18 42.53
N VAL A 1061 0.83 22.63 42.01
CA VAL A 1061 -0.03 21.69 42.74
C VAL A 1061 0.57 20.28 42.63
N GLY A 1062 0.72 19.63 43.78
CA GLY A 1062 1.47 18.38 43.88
C GLY A 1062 2.99 18.56 43.96
N GLY A 1063 3.47 19.69 44.49
CA GLY A 1063 4.89 20.05 44.54
C GLY A 1063 5.80 19.00 45.22
N GLY A 1064 5.25 18.18 46.13
CA GLY A 1064 5.94 17.04 46.76
C GLY A 1064 6.01 15.76 45.92
N SER A 1065 5.52 15.75 44.68
CA SER A 1065 5.77 14.67 43.70
C SER A 1065 7.14 14.85 43.05
N ASN A 1066 7.70 13.81 42.42
CA ASN A 1066 9.02 13.91 41.78
C ASN A 1066 9.02 14.94 40.63
N THR A 1067 7.97 14.97 39.80
CA THR A 1067 7.81 16.00 38.76
C THR A 1067 7.47 17.37 39.37
N GLY A 1068 6.78 17.43 40.52
CA GLY A 1068 6.59 18.67 41.28
C GLY A 1068 7.92 19.28 41.75
N ARG A 1069 8.78 18.47 42.39
CA ARG A 1069 10.16 18.83 42.78
C ARG A 1069 10.96 19.34 41.58
N ALA A 1070 10.97 18.59 40.48
CA ALA A 1070 11.68 18.98 39.26
C ALA A 1070 11.12 20.27 38.63
N THR A 1071 9.80 20.48 38.66
CA THR A 1071 9.16 21.72 38.17
C THR A 1071 9.57 22.93 39.01
N ILE A 1072 9.74 22.77 40.33
CA ILE A 1072 10.24 23.82 41.24
C ILE A 1072 11.72 24.12 40.96
N GLU A 1073 12.56 23.10 40.74
CA GLU A 1073 13.98 23.29 40.37
C GLU A 1073 14.12 23.97 39.00
N LEU A 1074 13.29 23.60 38.01
CA LEU A 1074 13.24 24.23 36.69
C LEU A 1074 12.71 25.67 36.73
N ALA A 1075 11.74 25.97 37.60
CA ALA A 1075 11.26 27.32 37.83
C ALA A 1075 12.35 28.20 38.48
N ARG A 1076 13.10 27.65 39.45
CA ARG A 1076 14.28 28.31 40.05
C ARG A 1076 15.40 28.52 39.03
N LEU A 1077 15.66 27.54 38.15
CA LEU A 1077 16.64 27.61 37.07
C LEU A 1077 16.33 28.73 36.06
N ALA A 1078 15.04 28.95 35.77
CA ALA A 1078 14.58 30.07 34.94
C ALA A 1078 14.59 31.43 35.68
N GLY A 1079 14.77 31.44 37.00
CA GLY A 1079 14.71 32.66 37.81
C GLY A 1079 13.30 33.13 38.18
N ILE A 1080 12.30 32.24 38.19
CA ILE A 1080 10.91 32.59 38.57
C ILE A 1080 10.88 33.08 40.02
N GLY A 1081 10.54 34.35 40.22
CA GLY A 1081 10.72 35.06 41.49
C GLY A 1081 9.80 34.58 42.63
N ARG A 1082 8.63 34.00 42.32
CA ARG A 1082 7.72 33.46 43.33
C ARG A 1082 7.12 32.12 42.92
N VAL A 1083 7.70 31.02 43.42
CA VAL A 1083 7.17 29.66 43.27
C VAL A 1083 6.40 29.26 44.53
N ILE A 1084 5.13 28.87 44.41
CA ILE A 1084 4.25 28.43 45.50
C ILE A 1084 3.96 26.95 45.30
N ALA A 1085 4.25 26.10 46.30
CA ALA A 1085 4.05 24.66 46.21
C ALA A 1085 2.93 24.18 47.13
N VAL A 1086 1.94 23.46 46.59
CA VAL A 1086 0.92 22.75 47.40
C VAL A 1086 1.38 21.30 47.57
N ALA A 1087 1.68 20.90 48.81
CA ALA A 1087 2.30 19.63 49.17
C ALA A 1087 2.01 19.27 50.63
N GLY A 1088 2.35 18.06 51.10
CA GLY A 1088 2.32 17.77 52.53
C GLY A 1088 3.49 18.47 53.25
N LEU A 1089 3.25 19.12 54.40
CA LEU A 1089 4.24 19.96 55.10
C LEU A 1089 5.54 19.22 55.51
N HIS A 1090 5.53 17.90 55.61
CA HIS A 1090 6.76 17.11 55.83
C HIS A 1090 7.83 17.30 54.72
N ASN A 1091 7.47 17.86 53.56
CA ASN A 1091 8.40 18.20 52.48
C ASN A 1091 8.87 19.68 52.53
N GLU A 1092 8.36 20.52 53.44
CA GLU A 1092 8.52 21.98 53.37
C GLU A 1092 9.98 22.43 53.26
N ALA A 1093 10.85 21.92 54.14
CA ALA A 1093 12.26 22.27 54.14
C ALA A 1093 12.98 21.84 52.85
N GLU A 1094 12.60 20.68 52.29
CA GLU A 1094 13.14 20.18 51.02
C GLU A 1094 12.68 21.06 49.85
N LEU A 1095 11.39 21.37 49.76
CA LEU A 1095 10.82 22.17 48.68
C LEU A 1095 11.36 23.60 48.72
N LYS A 1096 11.53 24.20 49.90
CA LYS A 1096 12.20 25.51 50.07
C LYS A 1096 13.66 25.46 49.63
N ALA A 1097 14.40 24.40 49.97
CA ALA A 1097 15.78 24.22 49.50
C ALA A 1097 15.89 24.00 47.97
N ARG A 1098 14.88 23.40 47.34
CA ARG A 1098 14.80 23.23 45.87
C ARG A 1098 14.36 24.48 45.12
N GLY A 1099 13.61 25.39 45.76
CA GLY A 1099 13.26 26.69 45.18
C GLY A 1099 11.86 27.23 45.47
N ALA A 1100 11.01 26.51 46.22
CA ALA A 1100 9.70 27.01 46.60
C ALA A 1100 9.85 28.21 47.55
N SER A 1101 9.28 29.36 47.19
CA SER A 1101 9.20 30.53 48.07
C SER A 1101 8.21 30.30 49.22
N HIS A 1102 7.11 29.59 48.93
CA HIS A 1102 6.03 29.28 49.86
C HIS A 1102 5.63 27.82 49.70
N VAL A 1103 5.24 27.17 50.80
CA VAL A 1103 4.69 25.81 50.81
C VAL A 1103 3.39 25.85 51.60
N ILE A 1104 2.32 25.28 51.04
CA ILE A 1104 0.97 25.24 51.63
C ILE A 1104 0.59 23.77 51.79
N ASP A 1105 -0.02 23.41 52.93
CA ASP A 1105 -0.44 22.03 53.16
C ASP A 1105 -1.57 21.63 52.19
N ARG A 1106 -1.36 20.56 51.42
CA ARG A 1106 -2.42 19.94 50.61
C ARG A 1106 -3.62 19.42 51.43
N HIS A 1107 -3.46 19.29 52.75
CA HIS A 1107 -4.49 18.80 53.67
C HIS A 1107 -5.30 19.90 54.36
N THR A 1108 -4.94 21.18 54.19
CA THR A 1108 -5.68 22.28 54.83
C THR A 1108 -6.91 22.68 54.01
N ALA A 1109 -7.99 23.08 54.70
CA ALA A 1109 -9.24 23.47 54.05
C ALA A 1109 -9.16 24.85 53.39
N ASP A 1110 -8.31 25.74 53.92
CA ASP A 1110 -8.10 27.13 53.51
C ASP A 1110 -6.96 27.30 52.47
N ALA A 1111 -6.62 26.24 51.74
CA ALA A 1111 -5.49 26.24 50.80
C ALA A 1111 -5.66 27.31 49.69
N LEU A 1112 -6.90 27.62 49.31
CA LEU A 1112 -7.22 28.68 48.36
C LEU A 1112 -6.96 30.06 48.97
N GLU A 1113 -7.48 30.35 50.16
CA GLU A 1113 -7.24 31.60 50.88
C GLU A 1113 -5.76 31.83 51.14
N GLN A 1114 -4.99 30.80 51.49
CA GLN A 1114 -3.54 30.90 51.67
C GLN A 1114 -2.80 31.27 50.38
N VAL A 1115 -3.15 30.68 49.22
CA VAL A 1115 -2.59 31.13 47.94
C VAL A 1115 -2.98 32.59 47.67
N ARG A 1116 -4.25 32.96 47.89
CA ARG A 1116 -4.75 34.33 47.68
C ARG A 1116 -4.11 35.37 48.59
N ALA A 1117 -3.76 35.02 49.82
CA ALA A 1117 -3.01 35.89 50.73
C ALA A 1117 -1.59 36.19 50.20
N ILE A 1118 -1.00 35.27 49.43
CA ILE A 1118 0.34 35.41 48.83
C ILE A 1118 0.28 36.09 47.44
N THR A 1119 -0.78 35.89 46.66
CA THR A 1119 -0.86 36.32 45.25
C THR A 1119 -1.84 37.45 44.97
N GLY A 1120 -2.74 37.77 45.89
CA GLY A 1120 -3.91 38.59 45.59
C GLY A 1120 -4.69 38.03 44.40
N ASP A 1121 -4.92 38.87 43.39
CA ASP A 1121 -5.53 38.48 42.11
C ASP A 1121 -4.54 38.44 40.93
N ASP A 1122 -3.23 38.32 41.19
CA ASP A 1122 -2.19 38.38 40.14
C ASP A 1122 -1.72 37.03 39.60
N LEU A 1123 -2.14 35.90 40.19
CA LEU A 1123 -1.70 34.56 39.75
C LEU A 1123 -2.27 34.20 38.37
N ILE A 1124 -1.44 34.13 37.34
CA ILE A 1124 -1.85 33.72 35.98
C ILE A 1124 -1.28 32.36 35.52
N TYR A 1125 -0.38 31.74 36.28
CA TYR A 1125 0.27 30.48 35.91
C TYR A 1125 0.18 29.42 37.00
N ALA A 1126 -0.39 28.27 36.66
CA ALA A 1126 -0.46 27.10 37.53
C ALA A 1126 -0.09 25.81 36.76
N ILE A 1127 0.53 24.86 37.47
CA ILE A 1127 0.82 23.51 36.98
C ILE A 1127 0.31 22.50 38.02
N ASP A 1128 -0.53 21.55 37.60
CA ASP A 1128 -0.94 20.41 38.40
C ASP A 1128 -0.24 19.13 37.93
N THR A 1129 0.53 18.55 38.85
CA THR A 1129 1.38 17.38 38.60
C THR A 1129 0.76 16.06 39.07
N VAL A 1130 -0.37 16.09 39.80
CA VAL A 1130 -0.87 14.92 40.56
C VAL A 1130 -2.37 14.65 40.44
N ASN A 1131 -3.23 15.65 40.25
CA ASN A 1131 -4.68 15.51 40.35
C ASN A 1131 -5.34 15.13 39.01
N THR A 1132 -6.56 14.59 39.08
CA THR A 1132 -7.37 14.13 37.93
C THR A 1132 -8.76 14.73 37.93
N GLY A 1133 -9.27 15.08 36.76
CA GLY A 1133 -10.65 15.56 36.62
C GLY A 1133 -10.96 16.74 37.55
N GLN A 1134 -12.04 16.65 38.33
CA GLN A 1134 -12.49 17.69 39.28
C GLN A 1134 -11.50 17.93 40.44
N GLU A 1135 -10.57 17.02 40.74
CA GLU A 1135 -9.54 17.23 41.77
C GLU A 1135 -8.61 18.42 41.44
N GLN A 1136 -8.61 18.89 40.18
CA GLN A 1136 -7.85 20.03 39.69
C GLN A 1136 -8.52 21.40 39.98
N GLU A 1137 -9.67 21.44 40.65
CA GLU A 1137 -10.43 22.67 40.96
C GLU A 1137 -9.58 23.76 41.62
N LEU A 1138 -8.75 23.41 42.62
CA LEU A 1138 -7.86 24.35 43.31
C LEU A 1138 -6.92 25.08 42.33
N GLY A 1139 -6.42 24.38 41.31
CA GLY A 1139 -5.51 24.92 40.31
C GLY A 1139 -6.13 26.02 39.45
N VAL A 1140 -7.45 26.03 39.26
CA VAL A 1140 -8.18 27.12 38.58
C VAL A 1140 -8.77 28.12 39.56
N ALA A 1141 -9.25 27.68 40.73
CA ALA A 1141 -9.76 28.58 41.77
C ALA A 1141 -8.73 29.63 42.19
N ALA A 1142 -7.47 29.21 42.30
CA ALA A 1142 -6.33 30.06 42.63
C ALA A 1142 -5.97 31.09 41.53
N LEU A 1143 -6.20 30.77 40.24
CA LEU A 1143 -5.93 31.71 39.15
C LEU A 1143 -6.75 33.00 39.29
N SER A 1144 -6.18 34.10 38.82
CA SER A 1144 -6.80 35.43 38.78
C SER A 1144 -8.25 35.40 38.29
N ASN A 1145 -9.10 36.19 38.94
CA ASN A 1145 -10.48 36.40 38.54
C ASN A 1145 -10.55 37.49 37.46
N SER A 1146 -9.71 38.53 37.55
CA SER A 1146 -9.67 39.68 36.64
C SER A 1146 -8.74 39.54 35.43
N LYS A 1147 -7.76 38.62 35.47
CA LYS A 1147 -6.78 38.34 34.41
C LYS A 1147 -6.92 36.90 33.93
N ARG A 1148 -6.71 36.67 32.62
CA ARG A 1148 -6.78 35.32 32.04
C ARG A 1148 -5.56 34.50 32.45
N GLY A 1149 -5.77 33.48 33.27
CA GLY A 1149 -4.74 32.53 33.70
C GLY A 1149 -4.80 31.19 32.98
N THR A 1150 -3.70 30.42 33.07
CA THR A 1150 -3.55 29.09 32.48
C THR A 1150 -3.13 28.06 33.53
N LEU A 1151 -3.89 26.97 33.63
CA LEU A 1151 -3.54 25.74 34.34
C LEU A 1151 -3.06 24.69 33.34
N ILE A 1152 -1.84 24.18 33.52
CA ILE A 1152 -1.33 23.01 32.82
C ILE A 1152 -1.50 21.76 33.70
N THR A 1153 -1.92 20.64 33.13
CA THR A 1153 -2.10 19.38 33.85
C THR A 1153 -1.28 18.24 33.22
N LEU A 1154 -0.72 17.36 34.06
CA LEU A 1154 0.01 16.16 33.62
C LEU A 1154 -0.82 14.86 33.70
N ARG A 1155 -2.09 14.98 34.14
CA ARG A 1155 -3.11 13.92 34.09
C ARG A 1155 -4.39 14.49 33.48
N ARG A 1156 -5.34 13.61 33.13
CA ARG A 1156 -6.54 13.95 32.35
C ARG A 1156 -7.29 15.16 32.93
N ALA A 1157 -7.74 16.01 32.01
CA ALA A 1157 -8.48 17.24 32.26
C ALA A 1157 -9.96 17.07 31.93
N ASP A 1158 -10.54 15.95 32.36
CA ASP A 1158 -11.94 15.57 32.18
C ASP A 1158 -12.86 16.23 33.23
N GLY A 1159 -14.18 16.22 32.94
CA GLY A 1159 -15.20 16.84 33.78
C GLY A 1159 -15.23 18.38 33.72
N GLU A 1160 -16.42 18.95 33.86
CA GLU A 1160 -16.60 20.38 34.14
C GLU A 1160 -16.40 20.62 35.64
N PHE A 1161 -15.88 21.81 35.98
CA PHE A 1161 -15.72 22.25 37.37
C PHE A 1161 -16.98 22.94 37.88
N ASP A 1162 -17.23 22.81 39.18
CA ASP A 1162 -18.29 23.53 39.88
C ASP A 1162 -18.01 25.06 39.86
N PRO A 1163 -18.87 25.89 39.22
CA PRO A 1163 -18.66 27.34 39.13
C PRO A 1163 -18.52 28.04 40.48
N ASP A 1164 -19.22 27.54 41.50
CA ASP A 1164 -19.20 28.11 42.85
C ASP A 1164 -17.88 27.83 43.58
N ARG A 1165 -17.12 26.81 43.16
CA ARG A 1165 -15.80 26.45 43.73
C ARG A 1165 -14.64 27.15 43.04
N ILE A 1166 -14.69 27.31 41.72
CA ILE A 1166 -13.63 28.02 40.98
C ILE A 1166 -13.77 29.54 41.07
N GLY A 1167 -14.99 30.05 41.30
CA GLY A 1167 -15.28 31.47 41.37
C GLY A 1167 -15.28 32.18 40.01
N THR A 1168 -15.76 33.43 40.00
CA THR A 1168 -16.06 34.18 38.77
C THR A 1168 -14.79 34.63 38.02
N LYS A 1169 -14.33 33.84 37.04
CA LYS A 1169 -13.23 34.20 36.12
C LYS A 1169 -13.71 35.14 35.02
N THR A 1170 -13.78 36.45 35.29
CA THR A 1170 -14.35 37.44 34.34
C THR A 1170 -13.53 37.56 33.05
N ALA A 1171 -12.22 37.31 33.09
CA ALA A 1171 -11.36 37.26 31.91
C ALA A 1171 -11.25 35.85 31.26
N GLY A 1172 -11.96 34.86 31.81
CA GLY A 1172 -11.80 33.44 31.47
C GLY A 1172 -10.49 32.83 31.98
N TYR A 1173 -10.30 31.54 31.72
CA TYR A 1173 -9.09 30.79 32.04
C TYR A 1173 -8.84 29.71 30.99
N GLU A 1174 -7.68 29.06 31.04
CA GLU A 1174 -7.36 27.88 30.23
C GLU A 1174 -6.96 26.70 31.12
N ARG A 1175 -7.35 25.49 30.73
CA ARG A 1175 -6.96 24.21 31.35
C ARG A 1175 -6.45 23.30 30.23
N ARG A 1176 -5.16 22.98 30.22
CA ARG A 1176 -4.51 22.22 29.13
C ARG A 1176 -3.79 20.98 29.66
N LEU A 1177 -4.14 19.81 29.12
CA LEU A 1177 -3.35 18.59 29.30
C LEU A 1177 -2.08 18.66 28.43
N VAL A 1178 -0.91 18.45 29.04
CA VAL A 1178 0.38 18.39 28.36
C VAL A 1178 1.01 17.01 28.54
N MET A 1179 1.58 16.48 27.45
CA MET A 1179 2.21 15.15 27.42
C MET A 1179 3.73 15.30 27.35
N GLY A 1180 4.44 14.69 28.30
CA GLY A 1180 5.90 14.81 28.45
C GLY A 1180 6.73 14.07 27.40
N ILE A 1181 6.49 14.31 26.10
CA ILE A 1181 6.98 13.46 24.99
C ILE A 1181 7.89 14.26 24.04
N SER A 1182 9.19 13.96 24.02
CA SER A 1182 10.17 14.73 23.22
C SER A 1182 9.87 14.79 21.71
N PRO A 1183 9.50 13.69 21.02
CA PRO A 1183 9.10 13.75 19.60
C PRO A 1183 7.83 14.58 19.29
N VAL A 1184 7.03 14.93 20.30
CA VAL A 1184 5.87 15.84 20.14
C VAL A 1184 6.28 17.30 20.31
N HIS A 1185 7.34 17.56 21.09
CA HIS A 1185 7.86 18.88 21.41
C HIS A 1185 9.35 19.09 21.01
N PRO A 1186 9.78 18.76 19.77
CA PRO A 1186 11.17 18.89 19.36
C PRO A 1186 11.70 20.34 19.43
N GLU A 1187 10.82 21.33 19.30
CA GLU A 1187 11.13 22.78 19.29
C GLU A 1187 11.78 23.28 20.58
N VAL A 1188 11.48 22.66 21.72
CA VAL A 1188 12.14 22.94 23.01
C VAL A 1188 12.97 21.77 23.53
N THR A 1189 12.61 20.53 23.21
CA THR A 1189 13.24 19.35 23.84
C THR A 1189 14.60 18.98 23.24
N VAL A 1190 14.88 19.32 21.97
CA VAL A 1190 16.26 19.18 21.42
C VAL A 1190 17.23 20.15 22.11
N GLY A 1191 16.72 21.28 22.64
CA GLY A 1191 17.48 22.15 23.54
C GLY A 1191 17.65 21.53 24.92
N PHE A 1192 16.57 21.06 25.54
CA PHE A 1192 16.61 20.36 26.84
C PHE A 1192 17.66 19.25 26.89
N TRP A 1193 17.66 18.34 25.91
CA TRP A 1193 18.60 17.21 25.88
C TRP A 1193 20.06 17.60 25.65
N ARG A 1194 20.33 18.83 25.18
CA ARG A 1194 21.69 19.39 25.10
C ARG A 1194 22.15 20.02 26.41
N GLU A 1195 21.26 20.71 27.13
CA GLU A 1195 21.61 21.48 28.33
C GLU A 1195 21.51 20.67 29.64
N VAL A 1196 20.62 19.67 29.70
CA VAL A 1196 20.32 18.93 30.94
C VAL A 1196 21.55 18.29 31.61
N PRO A 1197 22.59 17.77 30.92
CA PRO A 1197 23.76 17.23 31.61
C PRO A 1197 24.51 18.27 32.43
N ALA A 1198 24.65 19.49 31.91
CA ALA A 1198 25.25 20.60 32.64
C ALA A 1198 24.40 21.00 33.86
N TRP A 1199 23.07 20.97 33.75
CA TRP A 1199 22.19 21.29 34.87
C TRP A 1199 22.23 20.26 36.00
N LEU A 1200 22.43 18.98 35.67
CA LEU A 1200 22.64 17.91 36.64
C LEU A 1200 24.03 18.04 37.30
N LYS A 1201 25.07 18.26 36.50
CA LYS A 1201 26.46 18.41 36.95
C LYS A 1201 26.69 19.63 37.83
N ASP A 1202 25.98 20.72 37.56
CA ASP A 1202 25.95 21.93 38.39
C ASP A 1202 25.06 21.78 39.66
N GLY A 1203 24.39 20.64 39.84
CA GLY A 1203 23.46 20.40 40.95
C GLY A 1203 22.18 21.26 40.94
N LYS A 1204 21.87 21.89 39.79
CA LYS A 1204 20.71 22.77 39.58
C LYS A 1204 19.40 21.99 39.44
N ILE A 1205 19.50 20.76 38.96
CA ILE A 1205 18.44 19.75 38.96
C ILE A 1205 19.02 18.50 39.63
N LYS A 1206 18.24 17.78 40.41
CA LYS A 1206 18.72 16.59 41.17
C LYS A 1206 17.94 15.32 40.79
N PRO A 1207 18.58 14.14 40.84
CA PRO A 1207 17.87 12.87 40.69
C PRO A 1207 16.80 12.67 41.78
N SER A 1208 15.87 11.76 41.51
CA SER A 1208 14.88 11.30 42.49
C SER A 1208 15.39 10.08 43.25
N ASN A 1209 14.94 9.89 44.49
CA ASN A 1209 15.14 8.61 45.19
C ASN A 1209 14.43 7.48 44.41
N TYR A 1210 15.06 6.31 44.35
CA TYR A 1210 14.59 5.14 43.61
C TYR A 1210 14.84 3.83 44.40
N LYS A 1211 14.18 2.75 43.98
CA LYS A 1211 14.52 1.37 44.32
C LYS A 1211 14.83 0.56 43.07
N VAL A 1212 15.59 -0.53 43.22
CA VAL A 1212 16.02 -1.40 42.11
C VAL A 1212 15.27 -2.74 42.18
N VAL A 1213 14.77 -3.20 41.04
CA VAL A 1213 14.36 -4.59 40.78
C VAL A 1213 15.40 -5.21 39.85
N LYS A 1214 15.94 -6.37 40.23
CA LYS A 1214 16.92 -7.13 39.43
C LYS A 1214 16.17 -8.01 38.44
N GLY A 1215 16.69 -8.08 37.22
CA GLY A 1215 16.15 -8.90 36.15
C GLY A 1215 14.84 -8.39 35.57
N LEU A 1216 14.36 -9.11 34.55
CA LEU A 1216 13.01 -8.95 33.99
C LEU A 1216 11.99 -9.80 34.79
N ASP A 1217 12.02 -9.66 36.12
CA ASP A 1217 11.09 -10.31 37.04
C ASP A 1217 9.66 -9.78 36.79
N ALA A 1218 8.81 -10.64 36.23
CA ALA A 1218 7.45 -10.27 35.88
C ALA A 1218 6.60 -9.96 37.12
N ASP A 1219 6.80 -10.66 38.24
CA ASP A 1219 5.94 -10.53 39.42
C ASP A 1219 6.32 -9.27 40.20
N ALA A 1220 7.61 -9.05 40.48
CA ALA A 1220 8.10 -7.85 41.15
C ALA A 1220 7.80 -6.57 40.35
N ILE A 1221 7.87 -6.62 39.01
CA ILE A 1221 7.57 -5.46 38.15
C ILE A 1221 6.05 -5.21 38.06
N ASN A 1222 5.21 -6.25 38.09
CA ASN A 1222 3.77 -6.04 38.22
C ASN A 1222 3.38 -5.52 39.60
N GLU A 1223 4.06 -5.91 40.69
CA GLU A 1223 3.85 -5.33 42.03
C GLU A 1223 4.26 -3.85 42.09
N ALA A 1224 5.35 -3.46 41.41
CA ALA A 1224 5.74 -2.05 41.29
C ALA A 1224 4.72 -1.23 40.51
N LEU A 1225 4.14 -1.78 39.43
CA LEU A 1225 3.07 -1.14 38.67
C LEU A 1225 1.75 -1.07 39.47
N ASP A 1226 1.42 -2.10 40.26
CA ASP A 1226 0.30 -2.10 41.19
C ASP A 1226 0.48 -1.06 42.31
N SER A 1227 1.70 -0.89 42.81
CA SER A 1227 2.04 0.14 43.80
C SER A 1227 1.76 1.55 43.26
N TYR A 1228 2.06 1.83 41.98
CA TYR A 1228 1.68 3.11 41.36
C TYR A 1228 0.17 3.30 41.21
N ARG A 1229 -0.60 2.23 40.92
CA ARG A 1229 -2.07 2.27 40.86
C ARG A 1229 -2.67 2.60 42.22
N ASP A 1230 -2.11 1.98 43.27
CA ASP A 1230 -2.61 2.04 44.64
C ASP A 1230 -2.03 3.24 45.43
N GLY A 1231 -1.45 4.23 44.72
CA GLY A 1231 -0.99 5.51 45.28
C GLY A 1231 0.37 5.48 45.99
N LYS A 1232 1.05 4.33 46.05
CA LYS A 1232 2.38 4.14 46.65
C LYS A 1232 3.46 4.48 45.62
N VAL A 1233 3.59 5.77 45.32
CA VAL A 1233 4.46 6.28 44.24
C VAL A 1233 5.92 6.36 44.68
N GLU A 1234 6.71 5.34 44.30
CA GLU A 1234 8.16 5.26 44.50
C GLU A 1234 8.83 4.93 43.17
N LYS A 1235 9.88 5.68 42.78
CA LYS A 1235 10.57 5.45 41.50
C LYS A 1235 11.21 4.06 41.52
N THR A 1236 10.88 3.25 40.52
CA THR A 1236 11.39 1.88 40.41
C THR A 1236 12.22 1.74 39.15
N ASN A 1237 13.47 1.35 39.34
CA ASN A 1237 14.46 1.06 38.31
C ASN A 1237 14.53 -0.46 38.12
N VAL A 1238 14.64 -0.92 36.87
CA VAL A 1238 14.72 -2.34 36.50
C VAL A 1238 16.05 -2.58 35.79
N HIS A 1239 16.80 -3.60 36.21
CA HIS A 1239 18.10 -3.97 35.62
C HIS A 1239 17.96 -5.26 34.80
N PRO A 1240 17.77 -5.23 33.45
CA PRO A 1240 17.35 -6.40 32.67
C PRO A 1240 18.38 -7.55 32.51
N TRP A 1241 19.51 -7.46 33.20
CA TRP A 1241 20.68 -8.36 33.09
C TRP A 1241 21.16 -8.95 34.41
N GLU A 1242 20.54 -8.56 35.54
CA GLU A 1242 20.81 -9.09 36.89
C GLU A 1242 19.82 -10.19 37.31
#